data_AF-A0A8B6H8C8-F1
#
_entry.id   AF-A0A8B6H8C8-F1
#
_cell.length_a   1.000
_cell.length_b   1.000
_cell.length_c   1.000
_cell.angle_alpha   90.00
_cell.angle_beta   90.00
_cell.angle_gamma   90.00
#
_symmetry.space_group_name_H-M   'P 1'
#
loop_
_entity.id
_entity.type
_entity.pdbx_description
1 polymer ?
#
loop_
_entity_poly.entity_id
_entity_poly.type
_entity_poly.pdbx_seq_one_letter_code
_entity_poly.pdbx_strand_id
1 'polypeptide(L)'
;MDMFSQEEEVSMPELEEPIRLESLTYEEIVKDFIFEETQYMRDLNMIIKVFRAPFVKHFPTSKDLDVIFSNILDIYEFTANLLSSVEEQVELAAENAKPEVGICFQDMAEAEEFSVYEKYVDDMLAPHGKERLNILLKRDDLSKTLEVEGHGFKDAMKFVLPKLLLGPIYHCLHYFEVIKALMTASSSEEDEDCFKQADGLLMALKTMLERKFSGNMPKKKPWETSLRLHGRTGRQAIVQKMTELQKSIDGWEGKDIWQSCSEFILDGVLNKFSTRSKTTERYVFLFDGLIVLCKQNIRRSSVTGVQPEFRLKEKFQIRKMEVVDREDSDDCKHGFELQARDSPSHCVLLMAKTAEEKSNWMAALISLQTRSMLERRLDSILREEDLMQPLQLPPPQIYRFGEKDSESNIVMEDKEKRHNPTESPLIKGGTLLKLIERLTYHMYAEPKFVRTFLTTYRSFCSPHELLDLLVERFNIPESHINQTESKDNEDVKIQSRNDMLKRFRKEYVKPVQFRVVNVLRHWVDHHYYDFERDISLIHKLKEFLGNVKGKAMKKMAESIIKVIHRRFESMSTERELTLQKQPPPVEWHITKKREEFHLMTLHPIEIARQITLLEFDLYRAVQPSELVGCAWMKQTKHKNAPNLLKMISFTNNQKV
;
A
#
# COMPACT_ATOMS: atom_id res chain seq x y z
N MET A 1 -17.94 7.66 -33.61
CA MET A 1 -16.74 8.51 -33.41
C MET A 1 -15.76 7.67 -32.64
N ASP A 2 -14.66 7.30 -33.28
CA ASP A 2 -13.57 6.56 -32.66
C ASP A 2 -13.09 7.27 -31.42
N MET A 3 -12.80 6.49 -30.37
CA MET A 3 -12.23 6.98 -29.11
C MET A 3 -10.77 7.42 -29.28
N PHE A 4 -10.19 7.19 -30.45
CA PHE A 4 -8.79 7.46 -30.78
C PHE A 4 -8.69 7.90 -32.25
N SER A 5 -8.83 9.20 -32.52
CA SER A 5 -8.46 9.77 -33.82
C SER A 5 -7.49 10.93 -33.67
N GLN A 6 -6.23 10.63 -34.02
CA GLN A 6 -5.17 11.48 -34.57
C GLN A 6 -5.06 12.93 -34.06
N GLU A 7 -4.17 13.15 -33.09
CA GLU A 7 -3.60 14.47 -32.81
C GLU A 7 -2.53 14.80 -33.89
N GLU A 8 -2.71 15.88 -34.67
CA GLU A 8 -1.61 16.59 -35.32
C GLU A 8 -1.05 17.61 -34.31
N GLU A 9 0.12 17.33 -33.74
CA GLU A 9 0.78 18.17 -32.76
C GLU A 9 1.32 19.48 -33.36
N VAL A 10 0.99 20.59 -32.69
CA VAL A 10 1.92 21.71 -32.51
C VAL A 10 2.01 21.98 -31.02
N SER A 11 2.74 21.12 -30.30
CA SER A 11 3.07 21.27 -28.88
C SER A 11 4.51 21.75 -28.72
N MET A 12 4.71 22.69 -27.78
CA MET A 12 6.02 23.07 -27.24
C MET A 12 6.67 21.84 -26.58
N PRO A 13 8.00 21.79 -26.40
CA PRO A 13 8.66 20.57 -25.95
C PRO A 13 8.16 20.17 -24.55
N GLU A 14 7.37 19.10 -24.49
CA GLU A 14 7.05 18.42 -23.26
C GLU A 14 8.36 17.83 -22.72
N LEU A 15 8.89 18.43 -21.66
CA LEU A 15 9.80 17.73 -20.76
C LEU A 15 8.95 16.66 -20.06
N GLU A 16 8.85 15.49 -20.68
CA GLU A 16 8.45 14.25 -20.04
C GLU A 16 9.35 14.09 -18.80
N GLU A 17 8.82 14.30 -17.59
CA GLU A 17 9.49 13.81 -16.39
C GLU A 17 9.26 12.30 -16.37
N PRO A 18 10.27 11.45 -16.63
CA PRO A 18 10.14 10.04 -16.35
C PRO A 18 9.86 9.91 -14.86
N ILE A 19 8.89 9.06 -14.53
CA ILE A 19 8.64 8.60 -13.17
C ILE A 19 10.02 8.23 -12.60
N ARG A 20 10.44 8.87 -11.50
CA ARG A 20 11.77 8.67 -10.88
C ARG A 20 11.92 7.28 -10.24
N LEU A 21 11.43 6.22 -10.88
CA LEU A 21 11.64 4.83 -10.46
C LEU A 21 13.11 4.42 -10.57
N GLU A 22 13.88 5.01 -11.48
CA GLU A 22 15.28 4.64 -11.72
C GLU A 22 16.25 5.02 -10.58
N SER A 23 15.84 5.89 -9.64
CA SER A 23 16.66 6.30 -8.49
C SER A 23 16.20 5.76 -7.14
N LEU A 24 15.10 4.98 -7.10
CA LEU A 24 14.51 4.48 -5.86
C LEU A 24 15.10 3.12 -5.49
N THR A 25 15.27 2.90 -4.18
CA THR A 25 15.66 1.59 -3.67
C THR A 25 14.49 0.61 -3.77
N TYR A 26 14.78 -0.69 -3.85
CA TYR A 26 13.75 -1.74 -3.89
C TYR A 26 12.68 -1.58 -2.78
N GLU A 27 13.09 -1.28 -1.55
CA GLU A 27 12.17 -1.09 -0.43
C GLU A 27 11.27 0.15 -0.58
N GLU A 28 11.79 1.23 -1.18
CA GLU A 28 10.99 2.42 -1.47
C GLU A 28 9.95 2.10 -2.55
N ILE A 29 10.34 1.37 -3.60
CA ILE A 29 9.42 0.94 -4.66
C ILE A 29 8.31 0.06 -4.07
N VAL A 30 8.63 -0.89 -3.18
CA VAL A 30 7.60 -1.73 -2.52
C VAL A 30 6.68 -0.90 -1.61
N LYS A 31 7.21 0.06 -0.86
CA LYS A 31 6.40 0.95 0.00
C LYS A 31 5.50 1.86 -0.81
N ASP A 32 6.01 2.42 -1.90
CA ASP A 32 5.24 3.26 -2.80
C ASP A 32 4.17 2.43 -3.52
N PHE A 33 4.49 1.20 -3.94
CA PHE A 33 3.51 0.26 -4.48
C PHE A 33 2.36 -0.03 -3.50
N ILE A 34 2.65 -0.39 -2.24
CA ILE A 34 1.61 -0.63 -1.22
C ILE A 34 0.73 0.61 -1.03
N PHE A 35 1.34 1.80 -1.01
CA PHE A 35 0.61 3.05 -0.89
C PHE A 35 -0.30 3.30 -2.11
N GLU A 36 0.21 3.10 -3.32
CA GLU A 36 -0.53 3.26 -4.58
C GLU A 36 -1.67 2.25 -4.71
N GLU A 37 -1.45 0.97 -4.39
CA GLU A 37 -2.50 -0.05 -4.33
C GLU A 37 -3.60 0.32 -3.33
N THR A 38 -3.22 0.85 -2.16
CA THR A 38 -4.18 1.30 -1.14
C THR A 38 -5.02 2.48 -1.64
N GLN A 39 -4.41 3.43 -2.36
CA GLN A 39 -5.16 4.52 -2.99
C GLN A 39 -6.05 4.02 -4.12
N TYR A 40 -5.55 3.11 -4.95
CA TYR A 40 -6.32 2.52 -6.03
C TYR A 40 -7.54 1.75 -5.51
N MET A 41 -7.40 1.01 -4.40
CA MET A 41 -8.53 0.40 -3.69
C MET A 41 -9.57 1.42 -3.23
N ARG A 42 -9.15 2.61 -2.78
CA ARG A 42 -10.06 3.71 -2.42
C ARG A 42 -10.78 4.26 -3.66
N ASP A 43 -10.08 4.40 -4.78
CA ASP A 43 -10.66 4.83 -6.06
C ASP A 43 -11.67 3.81 -6.61
N LEU A 44 -11.37 2.51 -6.51
CA LEU A 44 -12.33 1.45 -6.85
C LEU A 44 -13.56 1.50 -5.94
N ASN A 45 -13.39 1.72 -4.64
CA ASN A 45 -14.51 1.93 -3.73
C ASN A 45 -15.34 3.18 -4.09
N MET A 46 -14.71 4.25 -4.58
CA MET A 46 -15.44 5.41 -5.10
C MET A 46 -16.36 4.99 -6.26
N ILE A 47 -15.84 4.25 -7.24
CA ILE A 47 -16.62 3.76 -8.38
C ILE A 47 -17.74 2.82 -7.90
N ILE A 48 -17.44 1.86 -7.03
CA ILE A 48 -18.38 0.80 -6.62
C ILE A 48 -19.45 1.32 -5.64
N LYS A 49 -19.04 2.02 -4.58
CA LYS A 49 -19.92 2.39 -3.47
C LYS A 49 -20.62 3.74 -3.67
N VAL A 50 -20.00 4.66 -4.41
CA VAL A 50 -20.59 5.99 -4.65
C VAL A 50 -21.26 6.06 -6.02
N PHE A 51 -20.56 5.68 -7.09
CA PHE A 51 -21.09 5.85 -8.46
C PHE A 51 -22.00 4.70 -8.91
N ARG A 52 -21.65 3.44 -8.62
CA ARG A 52 -22.42 2.27 -9.05
C ARG A 52 -23.64 2.00 -8.16
N ALA A 53 -23.55 2.26 -6.85
CA ALA A 53 -24.63 1.94 -5.90
C ALA A 53 -26.01 2.55 -6.25
N PRO A 54 -26.13 3.82 -6.71
CA PRO A 54 -27.42 4.37 -7.15
C PRO A 54 -28.06 3.59 -8.32
N PHE A 55 -27.24 3.14 -9.28
CA PHE A 55 -27.74 2.33 -10.39
C PHE A 55 -28.19 0.94 -9.93
N VAL A 56 -27.48 0.32 -8.99
CA VAL A 56 -27.87 -0.98 -8.42
C VAL A 56 -29.20 -0.88 -7.66
N LYS A 57 -29.40 0.21 -6.92
CA LYS A 57 -30.63 0.45 -6.16
C LYS A 57 -31.85 0.59 -7.08
N HIS A 58 -31.69 1.23 -8.24
CA HIS A 58 -32.78 1.48 -9.20
C HIS A 58 -32.94 0.38 -10.25
N PHE A 59 -31.85 -0.28 -10.64
CA PHE A 59 -31.81 -1.27 -11.71
C PHE A 59 -31.06 -2.55 -11.28
N PRO A 60 -31.51 -3.26 -10.23
CA PRO A 60 -30.76 -4.36 -9.62
C PRO A 60 -30.50 -5.54 -10.56
N THR A 61 -31.36 -5.78 -11.55
CA THR A 61 -31.28 -6.90 -12.50
C THR A 61 -30.95 -6.48 -13.92
N SER A 62 -30.55 -5.21 -14.14
CA SER A 62 -30.29 -4.73 -15.49
C SER A 62 -28.88 -5.11 -15.97
N LYS A 63 -28.80 -5.64 -17.18
CA LYS A 63 -27.52 -5.85 -17.90
C LYS A 63 -26.80 -4.54 -18.23
N ASP A 64 -27.48 -3.41 -18.05
CA ASP A 64 -26.87 -2.09 -18.24
C ASP A 64 -25.73 -1.81 -17.26
N LEU A 65 -25.78 -2.42 -16.07
CA LEU A 65 -24.69 -2.32 -15.09
C LEU A 65 -23.40 -2.95 -15.63
N ASP A 66 -23.52 -4.11 -16.27
CA ASP A 66 -22.38 -4.82 -16.85
C ASP A 66 -21.80 -4.04 -18.04
N VAL A 67 -22.66 -3.38 -18.83
CA VAL A 67 -22.23 -2.53 -19.95
C VAL A 67 -21.44 -1.29 -19.47
N ILE A 68 -21.78 -0.73 -18.32
CA ILE A 68 -21.17 0.53 -17.84
C ILE A 68 -19.96 0.25 -16.95
N PHE A 69 -20.03 -0.76 -16.08
CA PHE A 69 -19.03 -1.03 -15.06
C PHE A 69 -18.23 -2.32 -15.31
N SER A 70 -18.62 -3.15 -16.30
CA SER A 70 -18.00 -4.44 -16.60
C SER A 70 -17.76 -5.26 -15.32
N ASN A 71 -16.60 -5.90 -15.20
CA ASN A 71 -16.15 -6.72 -14.09
C ASN A 71 -15.32 -5.93 -13.06
N ILE A 72 -15.69 -4.67 -12.76
CA ILE A 72 -14.98 -3.84 -11.77
C ILE A 72 -14.89 -4.46 -10.37
N LEU A 73 -15.86 -5.32 -10.00
CA LEU A 73 -15.85 -6.04 -8.73
C LEU A 73 -14.73 -7.10 -8.69
N ASP A 74 -14.51 -7.81 -9.80
CA ASP A 74 -13.46 -8.81 -9.92
C ASP A 74 -12.07 -8.13 -9.85
N ILE A 75 -11.93 -6.94 -10.44
CA ILE A 75 -10.71 -6.12 -10.31
C ILE A 75 -10.47 -5.70 -8.86
N TYR A 76 -11.52 -5.30 -8.14
CA TYR A 76 -11.41 -4.96 -6.72
C TYR A 76 -10.96 -6.16 -5.87
N GLU A 77 -11.51 -7.34 -6.12
CA GLU A 77 -11.09 -8.57 -5.45
C GLU A 77 -9.63 -8.93 -5.77
N PHE A 78 -9.24 -8.83 -7.05
CA PHE A 78 -7.86 -9.01 -7.50
C PHE A 78 -6.89 -8.07 -6.75
N THR A 79 -7.15 -6.76 -6.78
CA THR A 79 -6.31 -5.75 -6.13
C THR A 79 -6.20 -6.00 -4.63
N ALA A 80 -7.32 -6.35 -3.97
CA ALA A 80 -7.31 -6.69 -2.54
C ALA A 80 -6.46 -7.93 -2.23
N ASN A 81 -6.46 -8.93 -3.11
CA ASN A 81 -5.68 -10.15 -2.93
C ASN A 81 -4.18 -9.92 -3.19
N LEU A 82 -3.83 -9.15 -4.22
CA LEU A 82 -2.45 -8.79 -4.53
C LEU A 82 -1.84 -7.94 -3.40
N LEU A 83 -2.55 -6.90 -2.95
CA LEU A 83 -2.11 -6.04 -1.84
C LEU A 83 -1.88 -6.87 -0.57
N SER A 84 -2.85 -7.73 -0.21
CA SER A 84 -2.73 -8.62 0.96
C SER A 84 -1.51 -9.55 0.84
N SER A 85 -1.26 -10.11 -0.35
CA SER A 85 -0.11 -11.00 -0.56
C SER A 85 1.22 -10.27 -0.39
N VAL A 86 1.32 -9.03 -0.89
CA VAL A 86 2.53 -8.21 -0.76
C VAL A 86 2.74 -7.77 0.68
N GLU A 87 1.69 -7.33 1.38
CA GLU A 87 1.76 -6.98 2.81
C GLU A 87 2.19 -8.18 3.67
N GLU A 88 1.69 -9.38 3.37
CA GLU A 88 2.11 -10.63 4.03
C GLU A 88 3.61 -10.91 3.83
N GLN A 89 4.17 -10.70 2.62
CA GLN A 89 5.61 -10.87 2.38
C GLN A 89 6.45 -9.82 3.11
N VAL A 90 5.97 -8.58 3.17
CA VAL A 90 6.64 -7.51 3.93
C VAL A 90 6.63 -7.79 5.43
N GLU A 91 5.54 -8.35 5.98
CA GLU A 91 5.47 -8.77 7.39
C GLU A 91 6.37 -9.98 7.69
N LEU A 92 6.66 -10.83 6.70
CA LEU A 92 7.56 -11.98 6.84
C LEU A 92 9.03 -11.64 6.77
N ALA A 93 9.38 -10.58 6.04
CA ALA A 93 10.74 -10.14 5.93
C ALA A 93 11.31 -9.82 7.32
N ALA A 94 12.46 -10.40 7.65
CA ALA A 94 13.18 -10.02 8.85
C ALA A 94 13.54 -8.53 8.78
N GLU A 95 13.65 -7.83 9.92
CA GLU A 95 13.86 -6.36 9.95
C GLU A 95 15.05 -5.83 9.13
N ASN A 96 16.02 -6.68 8.75
CA ASN A 96 17.17 -6.31 7.94
C ASN A 96 17.24 -7.06 6.58
N ALA A 97 16.21 -7.81 6.24
CA ALA A 97 16.10 -8.54 4.97
C ALA A 97 15.13 -7.79 4.05
N LYS A 98 15.48 -7.71 2.77
CA LYS A 98 14.55 -7.19 1.76
C LYS A 98 13.41 -8.19 1.57
N PRO A 99 12.15 -7.75 1.52
CA PRO A 99 11.03 -8.63 1.23
C PRO A 99 11.13 -9.16 -0.20
N GLU A 100 10.87 -10.44 -0.42
CA GLU A 100 10.86 -11.04 -1.76
C GLU A 100 9.43 -11.03 -2.30
N VAL A 101 9.03 -9.91 -2.91
CA VAL A 101 7.63 -9.73 -3.36
C VAL A 101 7.38 -10.32 -4.76
N GLY A 102 8.43 -10.74 -5.49
CA GLY A 102 8.32 -11.32 -6.83
C GLY A 102 7.42 -12.55 -6.86
N ILE A 103 7.44 -13.37 -5.81
CA ILE A 103 6.56 -14.54 -5.70
C ILE A 103 5.06 -14.16 -5.68
N CYS A 104 4.71 -12.96 -5.21
CA CYS A 104 3.32 -12.50 -5.22
C CYS A 104 2.83 -12.30 -6.66
N PHE A 105 3.64 -11.65 -7.49
CA PHE A 105 3.30 -11.40 -8.89
C PHE A 105 3.31 -12.70 -9.70
N GLN A 106 4.26 -13.60 -9.43
CA GLN A 106 4.30 -14.91 -10.05
C GLN A 106 3.05 -15.74 -9.73
N ASP A 107 2.69 -15.90 -8.44
CA ASP A 107 1.53 -16.71 -8.04
C ASP A 107 0.23 -16.15 -8.66
N MET A 108 0.08 -14.82 -8.77
CA MET A 108 -1.09 -14.18 -9.40
C MET A 108 -1.11 -14.36 -10.93
N ALA A 109 0.05 -14.28 -11.58
CA ALA A 109 0.16 -14.49 -13.02
C ALA A 109 -0.05 -15.96 -13.41
N GLU A 110 0.49 -16.91 -12.63
CA GLU A 110 0.33 -18.36 -12.86
C GLU A 110 -1.13 -18.80 -12.69
N ALA A 111 -1.86 -18.18 -11.76
CA ALA A 111 -3.28 -18.42 -11.55
C ALA A 111 -4.20 -17.72 -12.58
N GLU A 112 -3.62 -17.03 -13.59
CA GLU A 112 -4.34 -16.24 -14.60
C GLU A 112 -5.28 -15.16 -14.01
N GLU A 113 -5.01 -14.70 -12.79
CA GLU A 113 -5.85 -13.73 -12.07
C GLU A 113 -5.85 -12.35 -12.76
N PHE A 114 -4.79 -12.01 -13.52
CA PHE A 114 -4.72 -10.77 -14.31
C PHE A 114 -5.67 -10.74 -15.52
N SER A 115 -6.27 -11.88 -15.90
CA SER A 115 -7.24 -11.96 -17.01
C SER A 115 -8.49 -11.08 -16.78
N VAL A 116 -8.77 -10.70 -15.53
CA VAL A 116 -9.84 -9.74 -15.20
C VAL A 116 -9.65 -8.40 -15.93
N TYR A 117 -8.41 -7.98 -16.18
CA TYR A 117 -8.13 -6.74 -16.92
C TYR A 117 -8.36 -6.88 -18.43
N GLU A 118 -8.17 -8.06 -19.01
CA GLU A 118 -8.43 -8.30 -20.44
C GLU A 118 -9.91 -8.05 -20.76
N LYS A 119 -10.80 -8.70 -20.01
CA LYS A 119 -12.24 -8.50 -20.14
C LYS A 119 -12.64 -7.04 -19.94
N TYR A 120 -12.11 -6.41 -18.88
CA TYR A 120 -12.45 -5.03 -18.56
C TYR A 120 -12.06 -4.06 -19.67
N VAL A 121 -10.87 -4.23 -20.24
CA VAL A 121 -10.36 -3.40 -21.33
C VAL A 121 -11.22 -3.57 -22.58
N ASP A 122 -11.57 -4.81 -22.93
CA ASP A 122 -12.44 -5.07 -24.07
C ASP A 122 -13.81 -4.40 -23.93
N ASP A 123 -14.42 -4.50 -22.76
CA ASP A 123 -15.73 -3.90 -22.48
C ASP A 123 -15.66 -2.36 -22.43
N MET A 124 -14.64 -1.79 -21.80
CA MET A 124 -14.49 -0.32 -21.67
C MET A 124 -14.11 0.38 -22.97
N LEU A 125 -13.37 -0.30 -23.85
CA LEU A 125 -13.02 0.23 -25.17
C LEU A 125 -14.18 0.11 -26.17
N ALA A 126 -15.23 -0.64 -25.84
CA ALA A 126 -16.36 -0.80 -26.73
C ALA A 126 -17.24 0.47 -26.77
N PRO A 127 -17.78 0.86 -27.94
CA PRO A 127 -18.41 2.17 -28.15
C PRO A 127 -19.76 2.37 -27.41
N HIS A 128 -20.33 1.31 -26.84
CA HIS A 128 -21.71 1.28 -26.36
C HIS A 128 -21.86 1.73 -24.89
N GLY A 129 -20.81 1.67 -24.06
CA GLY A 129 -20.88 2.03 -22.64
C GLY A 129 -21.23 3.50 -22.39
N LYS A 130 -20.52 4.43 -23.07
CA LYS A 130 -20.74 5.87 -22.94
C LYS A 130 -22.11 6.31 -23.47
N GLU A 131 -22.55 5.71 -24.58
CA GLU A 131 -23.88 5.98 -25.12
C GLU A 131 -24.97 5.49 -24.16
N ARG A 132 -24.82 4.28 -23.61
CA ARG A 132 -25.76 3.71 -22.66
C ARG A 132 -25.86 4.53 -21.37
N LEU A 133 -24.73 4.97 -20.82
CA LEU A 133 -24.69 5.86 -19.67
C LEU A 133 -25.47 7.16 -19.92
N ASN A 134 -25.25 7.80 -21.08
CA ASN A 134 -25.98 9.02 -21.46
C ASN A 134 -27.49 8.79 -21.60
N ILE A 135 -27.91 7.63 -22.12
CA ILE A 135 -29.34 7.28 -22.22
C ILE A 135 -29.96 7.14 -20.82
N LEU A 136 -29.27 6.48 -19.88
CA LEU A 136 -29.79 6.30 -18.52
C LEU A 136 -29.88 7.63 -17.76
N LEU A 137 -28.87 8.51 -17.90
CA LEU A 137 -28.85 9.82 -17.24
C LEU A 137 -29.93 10.79 -17.72
N LYS A 138 -30.51 10.55 -18.90
CA LYS A 138 -31.65 11.32 -19.43
C LYS A 138 -33.00 10.87 -18.87
N ARG A 139 -33.08 9.75 -18.15
CA ARG A 139 -34.35 9.31 -17.56
C ARG A 139 -34.70 10.15 -16.32
N ASP A 140 -35.95 10.59 -16.25
CA ASP A 140 -36.44 11.46 -15.17
C ASP A 140 -36.42 10.79 -13.79
N ASP A 141 -36.63 9.47 -13.73
CA ASP A 141 -36.60 8.68 -12.49
C ASP A 141 -35.21 8.68 -11.84
N LEU A 142 -34.18 8.45 -12.65
CA LEU A 142 -32.79 8.47 -12.22
C LEU A 142 -32.32 9.91 -11.94
N SER A 143 -32.65 10.89 -12.78
CA SER A 143 -32.24 12.29 -12.58
C SER A 143 -32.67 12.83 -11.22
N LYS A 144 -33.94 12.62 -10.85
CA LYS A 144 -34.47 13.06 -9.54
C LYS A 144 -33.73 12.40 -8.37
N THR A 145 -33.33 11.15 -8.54
CA THR A 145 -32.59 10.42 -7.50
C THR A 145 -31.18 10.98 -7.37
N LEU A 146 -30.48 11.20 -8.48
CA LEU A 146 -29.13 11.76 -8.48
C LEU A 146 -29.10 13.20 -7.93
N GLU A 147 -30.15 13.98 -8.14
CA GLU A 147 -30.29 15.33 -7.57
C GLU A 147 -30.46 15.29 -6.04
N VAL A 148 -31.17 14.29 -5.51
CA VAL A 148 -31.30 14.08 -4.05
C VAL A 148 -29.96 13.65 -3.42
N GLU A 149 -29.16 12.89 -4.14
CA GLU A 149 -27.85 12.40 -3.66
C GLU A 149 -26.79 13.51 -3.53
N GLY A 150 -26.97 14.67 -4.17
CA GLY A 150 -26.14 15.85 -3.95
C GLY A 150 -26.02 16.79 -5.14
N HIS A 151 -25.75 18.06 -4.84
CA HIS A 151 -25.52 19.09 -5.85
C HIS A 151 -24.32 18.75 -6.75
N GLY A 152 -24.53 18.77 -8.08
CA GLY A 152 -23.51 18.45 -9.08
C GLY A 152 -23.20 16.95 -9.24
N PHE A 153 -23.91 16.06 -8.53
CA PHE A 153 -23.67 14.61 -8.62
C PHE A 153 -24.04 14.05 -10.00
N LYS A 154 -25.11 14.57 -10.62
CA LYS A 154 -25.50 14.22 -12.00
C LYS A 154 -24.41 14.57 -13.01
N ASP A 155 -23.78 15.74 -12.87
CA ASP A 155 -22.67 16.15 -13.75
C ASP A 155 -21.43 15.30 -13.50
N ALA A 156 -21.18 14.91 -12.24
CA ALA A 156 -20.12 13.95 -11.92
C ALA A 156 -20.36 12.59 -12.59
N MET A 157 -21.60 12.07 -12.63
CA MET A 157 -21.91 10.85 -13.39
C MET A 157 -21.61 11.00 -14.88
N LYS A 158 -21.92 12.16 -15.46
CA LYS A 158 -21.79 12.38 -16.89
C LYS A 158 -20.34 12.55 -17.34
N PHE A 159 -19.55 13.31 -16.57
CA PHE A 159 -18.21 13.75 -17.00
C PHE A 159 -17.07 13.12 -16.19
N VAL A 160 -17.26 12.87 -14.89
CA VAL A 160 -16.20 12.35 -14.01
C VAL A 160 -16.14 10.82 -14.04
N LEU A 161 -17.30 10.14 -13.95
CA LEU A 161 -17.36 8.67 -13.94
C LEU A 161 -16.67 8.02 -15.15
N PRO A 162 -16.88 8.46 -16.42
CA PRO A 162 -16.19 7.86 -17.55
C PRO A 162 -14.66 7.93 -17.44
N LYS A 163 -14.13 8.97 -16.78
CA LYS A 163 -12.68 9.10 -16.55
C LYS A 163 -12.19 8.20 -15.42
N LEU A 164 -12.98 8.03 -14.36
CA LEU A 164 -12.68 7.08 -13.29
C LEU A 164 -12.68 5.63 -13.79
N LEU A 165 -13.56 5.28 -14.74
CA LEU A 165 -13.63 3.95 -15.34
C LEU A 165 -12.39 3.60 -16.20
N LEU A 166 -11.62 4.59 -16.65
CA LEU A 166 -10.30 4.34 -17.28
C LEU A 166 -9.21 4.02 -16.23
N GLY A 167 -9.51 4.26 -14.95
CA GLY A 167 -8.63 4.00 -13.81
C GLY A 167 -7.94 2.63 -13.87
N PRO A 168 -8.70 1.53 -13.94
CA PRO A 168 -8.13 0.19 -13.99
C PRO A 168 -7.22 -0.07 -15.18
N ILE A 169 -7.48 0.55 -16.34
CA ILE A 169 -6.65 0.35 -17.55
C ILE A 169 -5.25 0.90 -17.32
N TYR A 170 -5.12 2.15 -16.86
CA TYR A 170 -3.79 2.70 -16.59
C TYR A 170 -3.11 2.01 -15.40
N HIS A 171 -3.88 1.51 -14.43
CA HIS A 171 -3.32 0.77 -13.32
C HIS A 171 -2.70 -0.56 -13.78
N CYS A 172 -3.36 -1.25 -14.70
CA CYS A 172 -2.82 -2.44 -15.34
C CYS A 172 -1.50 -2.16 -16.08
N LEU A 173 -1.42 -1.06 -16.82
CA LEU A 173 -0.20 -0.65 -17.51
C LEU A 173 0.94 -0.37 -16.52
N HIS A 174 0.59 0.25 -15.39
CA HIS A 174 1.54 0.55 -14.33
C HIS A 174 2.12 -0.71 -13.67
N TYR A 175 1.34 -1.79 -13.52
CA TYR A 175 1.89 -3.06 -13.02
C TYR A 175 3.09 -3.55 -13.85
N PHE A 176 3.07 -3.42 -15.17
CA PHE A 176 4.21 -3.82 -16.01
C PHE A 176 5.45 -2.96 -15.76
N GLU A 177 5.26 -1.66 -15.49
CA GLU A 177 6.36 -0.74 -15.14
C GLU A 177 6.94 -1.10 -13.77
N VAL A 178 6.09 -1.36 -12.78
CA VAL A 178 6.49 -1.74 -11.42
C VAL A 178 7.22 -3.07 -11.40
N ILE A 179 6.71 -4.09 -12.10
CA ILE A 179 7.38 -5.40 -12.22
C ILE A 179 8.78 -5.23 -12.80
N LYS A 180 8.91 -4.43 -13.87
CA LYS A 180 10.21 -4.15 -14.49
C LYS A 180 11.15 -3.38 -13.54
N ALA A 181 10.64 -2.38 -12.83
CA ALA A 181 11.43 -1.59 -11.88
C ALA A 181 11.92 -2.46 -10.70
N LEU A 182 11.02 -3.27 -10.11
CA LEU A 182 11.36 -4.20 -9.03
C LEU A 182 12.35 -5.27 -9.49
N MET A 183 12.20 -5.81 -10.70
CA MET A 183 13.15 -6.74 -11.30
C MET A 183 14.55 -6.11 -11.41
N THR A 184 14.66 -4.86 -11.86
CA THR A 184 15.96 -4.18 -11.97
C THR A 184 16.57 -3.77 -10.62
N ALA A 185 15.73 -3.54 -9.61
CA ALA A 185 16.15 -3.12 -8.28
C ALA A 185 16.42 -4.30 -7.32
N SER A 186 15.97 -5.50 -7.67
CA SER A 186 16.13 -6.70 -6.83
C SER A 186 17.61 -7.09 -6.72
N SER A 187 17.98 -7.61 -5.55
CA SER A 187 19.33 -8.11 -5.28
C SER A 187 19.36 -9.62 -5.02
N SER A 188 18.20 -10.29 -5.03
CA SER A 188 18.06 -11.74 -4.86
C SER A 188 17.78 -12.38 -6.22
N GLU A 189 18.59 -13.37 -6.61
CA GLU A 189 18.41 -14.09 -7.88
C GLU A 189 17.07 -14.85 -7.92
N GLU A 190 16.63 -15.40 -6.77
CA GLU A 190 15.34 -16.09 -6.66
C GLU A 190 14.15 -15.13 -6.91
N ASP A 191 14.21 -13.92 -6.36
CA ASP A 191 13.18 -12.89 -6.51
C ASP A 191 13.15 -12.32 -7.94
N GLU A 192 14.32 -12.09 -8.54
CA GLU A 192 14.46 -11.67 -9.94
C GLU A 192 13.84 -12.71 -10.89
N ASP A 193 14.09 -14.00 -10.66
CA ASP A 193 13.53 -15.08 -11.48
C ASP A 193 12.00 -15.20 -11.33
N CYS A 194 11.45 -14.90 -10.15
CA CYS A 194 9.99 -14.81 -9.97
C CYS A 194 9.41 -13.69 -10.83
N PHE A 195 10.05 -12.51 -10.87
CA PHE A 195 9.61 -11.39 -11.72
C PHE A 195 9.73 -11.71 -13.21
N LYS A 196 10.81 -12.37 -13.65
CA LYS A 196 10.95 -12.81 -15.07
C LYS A 196 9.83 -13.75 -15.47
N GLN A 197 9.45 -14.68 -14.60
CA GLN A 197 8.34 -15.60 -14.84
C GLN A 197 7.01 -14.84 -14.92
N ALA A 198 6.76 -13.92 -13.98
CA ALA A 198 5.56 -13.08 -14.00
C ALA A 198 5.49 -12.23 -15.28
N ASP A 199 6.57 -11.53 -15.65
CA ASP A 199 6.64 -10.72 -16.87
C ASP A 199 6.40 -11.57 -18.12
N GLY A 200 7.01 -12.75 -18.20
CA GLY A 200 6.81 -13.72 -19.29
C GLY A 200 5.36 -14.17 -19.44
N LEU A 201 4.68 -14.52 -18.34
CA LEU A 201 3.26 -14.91 -18.33
C LEU A 201 2.35 -13.75 -18.73
N LEU A 202 2.70 -12.52 -18.37
CA LEU A 202 1.92 -11.31 -18.65
C LEU A 202 2.15 -10.72 -20.06
N MET A 203 3.11 -11.24 -20.83
CA MET A 203 3.42 -10.74 -22.18
C MET A 203 2.22 -10.76 -23.13
N ALA A 204 1.36 -11.78 -23.03
CA ALA A 204 0.17 -11.89 -23.87
C ALA A 204 -0.81 -10.74 -23.60
N LEU A 205 -1.07 -10.44 -22.33
CA LEU A 205 -1.91 -9.32 -21.89
C LEU A 205 -1.31 -7.98 -22.32
N LYS A 206 0.01 -7.80 -22.12
CA LYS A 206 0.72 -6.59 -22.52
C LYS A 206 0.63 -6.34 -24.03
N THR A 207 0.85 -7.37 -24.84
CA THR A 207 0.77 -7.29 -26.30
C THR A 207 -0.67 -7.00 -26.76
N MET A 208 -1.66 -7.60 -26.10
CA MET A 208 -3.09 -7.31 -26.36
C MET A 208 -3.39 -5.84 -26.12
N LEU A 209 -2.94 -5.27 -25.00
CA LEU A 209 -3.11 -3.85 -24.67
C LEU A 209 -2.42 -2.94 -25.69
N GLU A 210 -1.14 -3.18 -25.98
CA GLU A 210 -0.36 -2.42 -26.96
C GLU A 210 -1.03 -2.41 -28.35
N ARG A 211 -1.60 -3.56 -28.77
CA ARG A 211 -2.34 -3.68 -30.03
C ARG A 211 -3.65 -2.87 -30.00
N LYS A 212 -4.42 -2.91 -28.91
CA LYS A 212 -5.68 -2.17 -28.78
C LYS A 212 -5.46 -0.66 -28.83
N PHE A 213 -4.34 -0.19 -28.30
CA PHE A 213 -3.97 1.23 -28.32
C PHE A 213 -3.12 1.63 -29.54
N SER A 214 -2.90 0.73 -30.51
CA SER A 214 -2.22 1.01 -31.80
C SER A 214 -0.88 1.74 -31.67
N GLY A 215 -0.09 1.46 -30.63
CA GLY A 215 1.17 2.14 -30.34
C GLY A 215 1.04 3.56 -29.75
N ASN A 216 -0.15 4.16 -29.76
CA ASN A 216 -0.50 5.35 -28.99
C ASN A 216 -1.15 4.90 -27.68
N MET A 217 -0.33 4.28 -26.82
CA MET A 217 -0.71 4.06 -25.43
C MET A 217 -1.28 5.39 -24.91
N PRO A 218 -2.45 5.43 -24.27
CA PRO A 218 -2.99 6.67 -23.76
C PRO A 218 -1.94 7.21 -22.79
N LYS A 219 -1.18 8.22 -23.25
CA LYS A 219 -0.11 8.81 -22.45
C LYS A 219 -0.79 9.27 -21.18
N LYS A 220 -0.27 8.83 -20.03
CA LYS A 220 -0.77 9.16 -18.69
C LYS A 220 -0.82 10.69 -18.58
N LYS A 221 -1.95 11.31 -18.93
CA LYS A 221 -2.04 12.78 -18.92
C LYS A 221 -1.97 13.18 -17.45
N PRO A 222 -1.07 14.08 -17.03
CA PRO A 222 -0.84 14.39 -15.62
C PRO A 222 -2.12 14.72 -14.81
N TRP A 223 -3.13 15.33 -15.46
CA TRP A 223 -4.42 15.62 -14.83
C TRP A 223 -5.35 14.42 -14.62
N GLU A 224 -5.19 13.34 -15.39
CA GLU A 224 -5.87 12.07 -15.09
C GLU A 224 -5.29 11.45 -13.82
N THR A 225 -4.05 11.84 -13.46
CA THR A 225 -3.47 11.58 -12.13
C THR A 225 -4.04 12.53 -11.08
N SER A 226 -4.42 13.78 -11.39
CA SER A 226 -5.16 14.66 -10.44
C SER A 226 -6.56 14.14 -10.09
N LEU A 227 -7.15 13.31 -10.96
CA LEU A 227 -8.38 12.55 -10.66
C LEU A 227 -8.11 11.35 -9.74
N ARG A 228 -6.87 10.83 -9.72
CA ARG A 228 -6.40 9.85 -8.74
C ARG A 228 -5.90 10.59 -7.52
N LEU A 229 -6.39 10.19 -6.37
CA LEU A 229 -6.07 10.90 -5.15
C LEU A 229 -4.60 10.62 -4.78
N HIS A 230 -3.78 11.68 -4.79
CA HIS A 230 -2.44 11.81 -4.19
C HIS A 230 -1.23 11.39 -5.04
N GLY A 231 -0.70 12.33 -5.83
CA GLY A 231 0.70 12.30 -6.26
C GLY A 231 1.63 12.83 -5.17
N ARG A 232 2.63 12.03 -4.74
CA ARG A 232 3.75 12.49 -3.90
C ARG A 232 4.77 13.30 -4.72
N THR A 233 4.31 14.31 -5.46
CA THR A 233 5.23 15.28 -6.06
C THR A 233 5.75 16.18 -4.95
N GLY A 234 7.08 16.23 -4.79
CA GLY A 234 7.70 17.06 -3.76
C GLY A 234 7.22 18.51 -3.88
N ARG A 235 6.67 19.06 -2.79
CA ARG A 235 6.09 20.42 -2.74
C ARG A 235 6.99 21.48 -3.37
N GLN A 236 8.31 21.31 -3.30
CA GLN A 236 9.28 22.22 -3.92
C GLN A 236 9.24 22.21 -5.45
N ALA A 237 9.14 21.04 -6.09
CA ALA A 237 9.06 20.93 -7.55
C ALA A 237 7.75 21.54 -8.08
N ILE A 238 6.64 21.35 -7.36
CA ILE A 238 5.35 21.97 -7.67
C ILE A 238 5.46 23.50 -7.59
N VAL A 239 6.05 24.03 -6.52
CA VAL A 239 6.24 25.47 -6.34
C VAL A 239 7.11 26.06 -7.46
N GLN A 240 8.18 25.35 -7.86
CA GLN A 240 9.03 25.77 -8.99
C GLN A 240 8.23 25.85 -10.30
N LYS A 241 7.51 24.79 -10.66
CA LYS A 241 6.66 24.75 -11.87
C LYS A 241 5.60 25.85 -11.87
N MET A 242 4.92 26.06 -10.74
CA MET A 242 3.92 27.14 -10.61
C MET A 242 4.55 28.54 -10.73
N THR A 243 5.75 28.72 -10.19
CA THR A 243 6.47 30.00 -10.28
C THR A 243 6.91 30.29 -11.71
N GLU A 244 7.37 29.27 -12.44
CA GLU A 244 7.72 29.39 -13.86
C GLU A 244 6.50 29.69 -14.74
N LEU A 245 5.37 29.02 -14.51
CA LEU A 245 4.12 29.30 -15.19
C LEU A 245 3.61 30.72 -14.89
N GLN A 246 3.74 31.22 -13.66
CA GLN A 246 3.36 32.60 -13.36
C GLN A 246 4.27 33.61 -14.06
N LYS A 247 5.57 33.32 -14.18
CA LYS A 247 6.54 34.18 -14.89
C LYS A 247 6.25 34.26 -16.40
N SER A 248 5.64 33.25 -17.00
CA SER A 248 5.25 33.26 -18.42
C SER A 248 3.99 34.09 -18.70
N ILE A 249 3.28 34.55 -17.65
CA ILE A 249 2.05 35.34 -17.75
C ILE A 249 2.32 36.82 -17.41
N ASP A 250 2.21 37.67 -18.41
CA ASP A 250 2.29 39.14 -18.30
C ASP A 250 1.07 39.71 -17.57
N GLY A 251 1.30 40.74 -16.76
CA GLY A 251 0.26 41.47 -16.04
C GLY A 251 -0.43 40.65 -14.94
N TRP A 252 0.29 39.75 -14.27
CA TRP A 252 -0.25 39.03 -13.12
C TRP A 252 -0.64 39.98 -11.98
N GLU A 253 -1.89 39.90 -11.54
CA GLU A 253 -2.40 40.70 -10.43
C GLU A 253 -2.72 39.80 -9.22
N GLY A 254 -2.39 40.23 -8.01
CA GLY A 254 -2.74 39.54 -6.76
C GLY A 254 -1.67 38.57 -6.24
N LYS A 255 -2.09 37.61 -5.40
CA LYS A 255 -1.20 36.62 -4.78
C LYS A 255 -0.62 35.66 -5.82
N ASP A 256 0.53 35.07 -5.50
CA ASP A 256 1.15 34.05 -6.36
C ASP A 256 0.27 32.80 -6.46
N ILE A 257 0.40 32.07 -7.57
CA ILE A 257 -0.35 30.84 -7.84
C ILE A 257 -0.10 29.80 -6.73
N TRP A 258 1.17 29.59 -6.37
CA TRP A 258 1.56 28.59 -5.35
C TRP A 258 1.02 28.88 -3.94
N GLN A 259 0.58 30.12 -3.66
CA GLN A 259 -0.02 30.46 -2.37
C GLN A 259 -1.49 30.03 -2.27
N SER A 260 -2.16 29.86 -3.41
CA SER A 260 -3.60 29.55 -3.48
C SER A 260 -3.88 28.19 -4.13
N CYS A 261 -2.90 27.62 -4.80
CA CYS A 261 -2.99 26.39 -5.57
C CYS A 261 -1.90 25.41 -5.15
N SER A 262 -2.25 24.13 -5.14
CA SER A 262 -1.35 23.02 -4.81
C SER A 262 -1.06 22.11 -5.99
N GLU A 263 -1.82 22.23 -7.08
CA GLU A 263 -1.65 21.39 -8.27
C GLU A 263 -2.01 22.15 -9.56
N PHE A 264 -1.25 21.87 -10.62
CA PHE A 264 -1.60 22.24 -12.00
C PHE A 264 -2.30 21.07 -12.66
N ILE A 265 -3.44 21.33 -13.29
CA ILE A 265 -4.33 20.29 -13.81
C ILE A 265 -4.25 20.31 -15.32
N LEU A 266 -4.93 21.26 -15.97
CA LEU A 266 -5.13 21.24 -17.41
C LEU A 266 -4.78 22.61 -18.00
N ASP A 267 -4.25 22.60 -19.22
CA ASP A 267 -4.20 23.78 -20.07
C ASP A 267 -4.70 23.49 -21.48
N GLY A 268 -5.08 24.54 -22.19
CA GLY A 268 -5.57 24.42 -23.55
C GLY A 268 -6.26 25.68 -24.03
N VAL A 269 -6.69 25.63 -25.30
CA VAL A 269 -7.29 26.77 -25.99
C VAL A 269 -8.81 26.67 -25.96
N LEU A 270 -9.47 27.71 -25.45
CA LEU A 270 -10.93 27.82 -25.42
C LEU A 270 -11.41 29.13 -26.06
N ASN A 271 -12.56 29.07 -26.71
CA ASN A 271 -13.20 30.23 -27.31
C ASN A 271 -14.20 30.84 -26.33
N LYS A 272 -13.91 32.06 -25.84
CA LYS A 272 -14.84 32.81 -25.00
C LYS A 272 -15.89 33.51 -25.86
N PHE A 273 -17.16 33.27 -25.58
CA PHE A 273 -18.27 33.96 -26.22
C PHE A 273 -18.55 35.30 -25.51
N SER A 274 -18.58 36.39 -26.27
CA SER A 274 -18.89 37.72 -25.75
C SER A 274 -20.32 38.13 -26.10
N THR A 275 -20.96 38.92 -25.22
CA THR A 275 -22.33 39.48 -25.37
C THR A 275 -22.56 40.27 -26.66
N ARG A 276 -21.50 40.57 -27.44
CA ARG A 276 -21.55 41.25 -28.74
C ARG A 276 -21.37 40.31 -29.95
N SER A 277 -21.67 39.01 -29.82
CA SER A 277 -21.59 38.02 -30.91
C SER A 277 -20.18 37.84 -31.52
N LYS A 278 -19.11 38.20 -30.78
CA LYS A 278 -17.73 37.94 -31.18
C LYS A 278 -17.11 36.90 -30.26
N THR A 279 -16.59 35.83 -30.85
CA THR A 279 -15.77 34.84 -30.16
C THR A 279 -14.35 35.32 -30.06
N THR A 280 -13.72 35.11 -28.90
CA THR A 280 -12.30 35.42 -28.74
C THR A 280 -11.57 34.23 -28.14
N GLU A 281 -10.52 33.80 -28.82
CA GLU A 281 -9.65 32.72 -28.37
C GLU A 281 -8.88 33.13 -27.11
N ARG A 282 -8.84 32.23 -26.13
CA ARG A 282 -8.11 32.38 -24.87
C ARG A 282 -7.35 31.09 -24.59
N TYR A 283 -6.09 31.24 -24.19
CA TYR A 283 -5.34 30.14 -23.60
C TYR A 283 -5.72 30.06 -22.13
N VAL A 284 -6.16 28.90 -21.66
CA VAL A 284 -6.70 28.72 -20.31
C VAL A 284 -5.77 27.80 -19.53
N PHE A 285 -5.39 28.24 -18.34
CA PHE A 285 -4.68 27.42 -17.35
C PHE A 285 -5.62 27.09 -16.20
N LEU A 286 -5.74 25.80 -15.88
CA LEU A 286 -6.53 25.27 -14.80
C LEU A 286 -5.63 24.73 -13.69
N PHE A 287 -5.80 25.28 -12.50
CA PHE A 287 -5.21 24.84 -11.25
C PHE A 287 -6.32 24.34 -10.32
N ASP A 288 -5.97 23.60 -9.27
CA ASP A 288 -6.92 23.12 -8.25
C ASP A 288 -7.79 24.23 -7.61
N GLY A 289 -7.25 25.43 -7.47
CA GLY A 289 -7.93 26.58 -6.85
C GLY A 289 -8.31 27.71 -7.80
N LEU A 290 -7.74 27.76 -9.00
CA LEU A 290 -7.81 28.90 -9.91
C LEU A 290 -7.99 28.47 -11.36
N ILE A 291 -8.80 29.21 -12.11
CA ILE A 291 -8.82 29.15 -13.57
C ILE A 291 -8.39 30.51 -14.13
N VAL A 292 -7.42 30.50 -15.03
CA VAL A 292 -6.75 31.69 -15.55
C VAL A 292 -6.93 31.74 -17.06
N LEU A 293 -7.52 32.82 -17.58
CA LEU A 293 -7.72 33.04 -19.00
C LEU A 293 -6.72 34.08 -19.50
N CYS A 294 -5.89 33.65 -20.45
CA CYS A 294 -4.82 34.42 -21.03
C CYS A 294 -5.06 34.68 -22.53
N LYS A 295 -4.49 35.78 -23.03
CA LYS A 295 -4.31 36.01 -24.47
C LYS A 295 -2.89 35.57 -24.85
N GLN A 296 -2.76 34.65 -25.79
CA GLN A 296 -1.46 34.22 -26.30
C GLN A 296 -0.86 35.30 -27.21
N ASN A 297 0.41 35.64 -27.00
CA ASN A 297 1.14 36.62 -27.80
C ASN A 297 1.88 35.91 -28.96
N ILE A 298 1.31 35.97 -30.17
CA ILE A 298 1.86 35.25 -31.35
C ILE A 298 3.11 35.95 -31.96
N ARG A 299 3.56 37.11 -31.43
CA ARG A 299 4.70 37.85 -32.03
C ARG A 299 6.04 37.55 -31.38
N ARG A 300 6.82 36.66 -32.04
CA ARG A 300 8.27 36.55 -31.90
C ARG A 300 8.97 37.71 -32.63
N SER A 301 9.32 38.79 -31.92
CA SER A 301 10.61 39.48 -32.05
C SER A 301 10.61 40.79 -31.26
N SER A 302 11.43 40.85 -30.20
CA SER A 302 12.04 42.10 -29.77
C SER A 302 13.45 41.80 -29.31
N VAL A 303 14.39 42.68 -29.66
CA VAL A 303 15.84 42.57 -29.47
C VAL A 303 16.27 42.65 -27.99
N THR A 304 15.34 42.76 -27.05
CA THR A 304 15.62 42.95 -25.63
C THR A 304 14.71 42.10 -24.74
N GLY A 305 15.25 40.97 -24.26
CA GLY A 305 14.71 40.21 -23.12
C GLY A 305 13.72 39.09 -23.44
N VAL A 306 13.71 38.07 -22.58
CA VAL A 306 12.69 36.99 -22.55
C VAL A 306 11.34 37.63 -22.22
N GLN A 307 10.46 37.74 -23.21
CA GLN A 307 9.11 38.25 -22.97
C GLN A 307 8.15 37.12 -22.54
N PRO A 308 7.20 37.41 -21.65
CA PRO A 308 6.12 36.49 -21.29
C PRO A 308 5.24 36.13 -22.51
N GLU A 309 5.01 34.84 -22.71
CA GLU A 309 4.27 34.29 -23.86
C GLU A 309 2.75 34.55 -23.78
N PHE A 310 2.25 34.77 -22.57
CA PHE A 310 0.83 34.93 -22.28
C PHE A 310 0.55 36.28 -21.62
N ARG A 311 -0.61 36.88 -21.88
CA ARG A 311 -1.07 38.08 -21.16
C ARG A 311 -2.36 37.78 -20.41
N LEU A 312 -2.37 38.04 -19.10
CA LEU A 312 -3.54 37.83 -18.26
C LEU A 312 -4.72 38.68 -18.74
N LYS A 313 -5.90 38.06 -18.81
CA LYS A 313 -7.17 38.75 -19.08
C LYS A 313 -8.13 38.64 -17.91
N GLU A 314 -8.38 37.42 -17.47
CA GLU A 314 -9.34 37.14 -16.41
C GLU A 314 -8.82 36.00 -15.55
N LYS A 315 -9.18 36.01 -14.26
CA LYS A 315 -8.93 34.90 -13.36
C LYS A 315 -10.14 34.69 -12.47
N PHE A 316 -10.48 33.43 -12.22
CA PHE A 316 -11.61 33.07 -11.36
C PHE A 316 -11.17 32.08 -10.30
N GLN A 317 -11.71 32.22 -9.09
CA GLN A 317 -11.55 31.24 -8.02
C GLN A 317 -12.60 30.15 -8.19
N ILE A 318 -12.17 28.90 -8.31
CA ILE A 318 -13.06 27.77 -8.60
C ILE A 318 -14.16 27.64 -7.55
N ARG A 319 -13.83 27.88 -6.27
CA ARG A 319 -14.80 27.81 -5.15
C ARG A 319 -15.97 28.80 -5.26
N LYS A 320 -15.81 29.89 -6.03
CA LYS A 320 -16.85 30.92 -6.23
C LYS A 320 -17.62 30.76 -7.53
N MET A 321 -17.25 29.76 -8.34
CA MET A 321 -17.87 29.49 -9.62
C MET A 321 -18.70 28.21 -9.55
N GLU A 322 -19.67 28.14 -10.43
CA GLU A 322 -20.46 26.96 -10.72
C GLU A 322 -20.35 26.68 -12.21
N VAL A 323 -20.10 25.42 -12.57
CA VAL A 323 -19.88 24.99 -13.94
C VAL A 323 -21.18 24.37 -14.44
N VAL A 324 -21.76 24.96 -15.49
CA VAL A 324 -23.03 24.51 -16.06
C VAL A 324 -22.80 24.04 -17.49
N ASP A 325 -23.22 22.80 -17.78
CA ASP A 325 -23.20 22.26 -19.13
C ASP A 325 -24.25 22.97 -20.00
N ARG A 326 -23.85 23.40 -21.20
CA ARG A 326 -24.76 23.95 -22.20
C ARG A 326 -24.95 22.96 -23.34
N GLU A 327 -26.20 22.68 -23.69
CA GLU A 327 -26.53 21.91 -24.88
C GLU A 327 -26.17 22.70 -26.15
N ASP A 328 -25.85 21.97 -27.22
CA ASP A 328 -25.45 22.56 -28.47
C ASP A 328 -26.63 23.31 -29.12
N SER A 329 -26.37 24.52 -29.60
CA SER A 329 -27.29 25.38 -30.35
C SER A 329 -26.63 25.82 -31.67
N ASP A 330 -27.39 26.43 -32.57
CA ASP A 330 -26.90 26.84 -33.89
C ASP A 330 -25.65 27.76 -33.81
N ASP A 331 -25.55 28.58 -32.76
CA ASP A 331 -24.45 29.54 -32.54
C ASP A 331 -23.37 29.06 -31.56
N CYS A 332 -23.63 28.01 -30.77
CA CYS A 332 -22.74 27.55 -29.71
C CYS A 332 -22.70 26.01 -29.68
N LYS A 333 -21.60 25.44 -30.16
CA LYS A 333 -21.31 24.01 -30.06
C LYS A 333 -20.20 23.78 -29.06
N HIS A 334 -20.34 22.72 -28.27
CA HIS A 334 -19.36 22.29 -27.28
C HIS A 334 -19.04 23.38 -26.24
N GLY A 335 -20.09 24.13 -25.84
CA GLY A 335 -20.00 25.18 -24.83
C GLY A 335 -20.28 24.71 -23.40
N PHE A 336 -19.70 25.41 -22.43
CA PHE A 336 -20.04 25.33 -21.01
C PHE A 336 -19.91 26.72 -20.36
N GLU A 337 -20.69 26.96 -19.30
CA GLU A 337 -20.74 28.25 -18.61
C GLU A 337 -20.09 28.20 -17.24
N LEU A 338 -19.31 29.23 -16.92
CA LEU A 338 -18.80 29.50 -15.57
C LEU A 338 -19.66 30.62 -14.98
N GLN A 339 -20.53 30.27 -14.03
CA GLN A 339 -21.43 31.20 -13.36
C GLN A 339 -20.89 31.57 -11.97
N ALA A 340 -20.84 32.85 -11.64
CA ALA A 340 -20.47 33.28 -10.30
C ALA A 340 -21.61 32.98 -9.30
N ARG A 341 -21.30 32.31 -8.19
CA ARG A 341 -22.29 31.94 -7.16
C ARG A 341 -22.97 33.15 -6.52
N ASP A 342 -22.23 34.25 -6.36
CA ASP A 342 -22.72 35.48 -5.71
C ASP A 342 -23.51 36.39 -6.67
N SER A 343 -23.41 36.17 -7.98
CA SER A 343 -24.06 37.00 -9.00
C SER A 343 -24.28 36.20 -10.30
N PRO A 344 -25.43 35.53 -10.44
CA PRO A 344 -25.75 34.69 -11.60
C PRO A 344 -25.70 35.41 -12.95
N SER A 345 -25.77 36.76 -12.95
CA SER A 345 -25.69 37.64 -14.12
C SER A 345 -24.28 37.73 -14.72
N HIS A 346 -23.24 37.38 -13.96
CA HIS A 346 -21.87 37.28 -14.45
C HIS A 346 -21.56 35.83 -14.84
N CYS A 347 -21.99 35.42 -16.03
CA CYS A 347 -21.62 34.15 -16.63
C CYS A 347 -20.54 34.34 -17.71
N VAL A 348 -19.60 33.40 -17.77
CA VAL A 348 -18.60 33.32 -18.83
C VAL A 348 -18.83 32.04 -19.62
N LEU A 349 -19.26 32.19 -20.88
CA LEU A 349 -19.44 31.07 -21.80
C LEU A 349 -18.12 30.76 -22.52
N LEU A 350 -17.65 29.52 -22.37
CA LEU A 350 -16.45 28.97 -23.00
C LEU A 350 -16.82 27.84 -23.93
N MET A 351 -16.20 27.78 -25.10
CA MET A 351 -16.44 26.74 -26.11
C MET A 351 -15.13 26.02 -26.44
N ALA A 352 -15.18 24.69 -26.44
CA ALA A 352 -14.10 23.84 -26.89
C ALA A 352 -14.17 23.63 -28.42
N LYS A 353 -13.08 23.17 -29.05
CA LYS A 353 -13.07 22.87 -30.49
C LYS A 353 -13.76 21.55 -30.80
N THR A 354 -13.63 20.58 -29.90
CA THR A 354 -14.21 19.25 -30.05
C THR A 354 -15.08 18.86 -28.84
N ALA A 355 -15.99 17.92 -29.04
CA ALA A 355 -16.79 17.35 -27.95
C ALA A 355 -15.92 16.64 -26.89
N GLU A 356 -14.77 16.08 -27.31
CA GLU A 356 -13.81 15.44 -26.41
C GLU A 356 -13.08 16.46 -25.54
N GLU A 357 -12.59 17.56 -26.11
CA GLU A 357 -12.01 18.66 -25.34
C GLU A 357 -13.02 19.20 -24.31
N LYS A 358 -14.27 19.43 -24.72
CA LYS A 358 -15.35 19.80 -23.79
C LYS A 358 -15.49 18.77 -22.67
N SER A 359 -15.51 17.48 -22.99
CA SER A 359 -15.62 16.41 -22.01
C SER A 359 -14.46 16.43 -21.01
N ASN A 360 -13.23 16.70 -21.48
CA ASN A 360 -12.04 16.77 -20.63
C ASN A 360 -12.07 17.99 -19.70
N TRP A 361 -12.43 19.17 -20.23
CA TRP A 361 -12.60 20.40 -19.43
C TRP A 361 -13.71 20.25 -18.38
N MET A 362 -14.87 19.71 -18.78
CA MET A 362 -15.98 19.45 -17.86
C MET A 362 -15.61 18.44 -16.78
N ALA A 363 -14.91 17.35 -17.14
CA ALA A 363 -14.47 16.37 -16.17
C ALA A 363 -13.54 16.98 -15.11
N ALA A 364 -12.55 17.78 -15.54
CA ALA A 364 -11.61 18.44 -14.62
C ALA A 364 -12.33 19.46 -13.70
N LEU A 365 -13.17 20.32 -14.26
CA LEU A 365 -13.87 21.36 -13.52
C LEU A 365 -14.90 20.79 -12.53
N ILE A 366 -15.72 19.83 -12.99
CA ILE A 366 -16.73 19.18 -12.14
C ILE A 366 -16.07 18.32 -11.06
N SER A 367 -14.97 17.64 -11.37
CA SER A 367 -14.19 16.89 -10.38
C SER A 367 -13.75 17.81 -9.25
N LEU A 368 -13.15 18.98 -9.55
CA LEU A 368 -12.75 19.94 -8.52
C LEU A 368 -13.91 20.44 -7.65
N GLN A 369 -15.08 20.66 -8.26
CA GLN A 369 -16.27 21.13 -7.53
C GLN A 369 -16.88 20.03 -6.65
N THR A 370 -16.86 18.78 -7.11
CA THR A 370 -17.57 17.66 -6.46
C THR A 370 -16.67 16.79 -5.57
N ARG A 371 -15.34 16.87 -5.70
CA ARG A 371 -14.36 16.03 -4.98
C ARG A 371 -14.61 15.95 -3.48
N SER A 372 -14.69 17.10 -2.80
CA SER A 372 -14.92 17.12 -1.34
C SER A 372 -16.27 16.56 -0.90
N MET A 373 -17.27 16.57 -1.78
CA MET A 373 -18.58 15.96 -1.52
C MET A 373 -18.50 14.44 -1.70
N LEU A 374 -17.89 13.99 -2.80
CA LEU A 374 -17.69 12.57 -3.10
C LEU A 374 -16.81 11.87 -2.05
N GLU A 375 -15.71 12.49 -1.64
CA GLU A 375 -14.81 11.97 -0.59
C GLU A 375 -15.52 11.82 0.75
N ARG A 376 -16.22 12.88 1.22
CA ARG A 376 -16.98 12.82 2.47
C ARG A 376 -18.07 11.76 2.44
N ARG A 377 -18.71 11.58 1.28
CA ARG A 377 -19.75 10.56 1.10
C ARG A 377 -19.17 9.16 1.15
N LEU A 378 -18.06 8.91 0.44
CA LEU A 378 -17.36 7.63 0.52
C LEU A 378 -16.96 7.33 1.97
N ASP A 379 -16.38 8.30 2.68
CA ASP A 379 -15.99 8.13 4.08
C ASP A 379 -17.19 7.84 5.00
N SER A 380 -18.36 8.44 4.75
CA SER A 380 -19.59 8.13 5.48
C SER A 380 -20.03 6.69 5.23
N ILE A 381 -20.07 6.26 3.97
CA ILE A 381 -20.49 4.91 3.59
C ILE A 381 -19.57 3.86 4.21
N LEU A 382 -18.24 4.04 4.10
CA LEU A 382 -17.27 3.11 4.67
C LEU A 382 -17.43 3.02 6.21
N ARG A 383 -17.64 4.17 6.88
CA ARG A 383 -17.90 4.18 8.34
C ARG A 383 -19.22 3.50 8.70
N GLU A 384 -20.28 3.73 7.93
CA GLU A 384 -21.58 3.09 8.16
C GLU A 384 -21.49 1.58 7.97
N GLU A 385 -20.79 1.09 6.96
CA GLU A 385 -20.55 -0.34 6.75
C GLU A 385 -19.77 -0.97 7.91
N ASP A 386 -18.74 -0.28 8.42
CA ASP A 386 -17.98 -0.72 9.58
C ASP A 386 -18.83 -0.75 10.86
N LEU A 387 -19.78 0.19 11.01
CA LEU A 387 -20.71 0.24 12.15
C LEU A 387 -21.85 -0.78 12.06
N MET A 388 -22.36 -1.02 10.86
CA MET A 388 -23.49 -1.95 10.61
C MET A 388 -23.05 -3.41 10.72
N GLN A 389 -21.78 -3.71 10.46
CA GLN A 389 -21.22 -5.06 10.53
C GLN A 389 -19.92 -5.06 11.34
N PRO A 390 -19.99 -4.83 12.66
CA PRO A 390 -18.80 -4.89 13.50
C PRO A 390 -18.28 -6.33 13.55
N LEU A 391 -16.95 -6.49 13.47
CA LEU A 391 -16.28 -7.77 13.69
C LEU A 391 -16.68 -8.34 15.06
N GLN A 392 -17.53 -9.38 15.05
CA GLN A 392 -17.93 -10.06 16.27
C GLN A 392 -16.86 -11.06 16.69
N LEU A 393 -16.10 -10.70 17.72
CA LEU A 393 -15.10 -11.59 18.30
C LEU A 393 -15.78 -12.68 19.15
N PRO A 394 -15.22 -13.90 19.22
CA PRO A 394 -15.73 -14.94 20.09
C PRO A 394 -15.67 -14.47 21.56
N PRO A 395 -16.68 -14.81 22.37
CA PRO A 395 -16.77 -14.33 23.73
C PRO A 395 -15.70 -14.98 24.63
N PRO A 396 -15.29 -14.33 25.74
CA PRO A 396 -14.20 -14.80 26.62
C PRO A 396 -14.39 -16.22 27.15
N GLN A 397 -15.63 -16.68 27.29
CA GLN A 397 -15.99 -18.01 27.77
C GLN A 397 -15.58 -19.12 26.80
N ILE A 398 -15.53 -18.82 25.50
CA ILE A 398 -15.16 -19.78 24.44
C ILE A 398 -13.73 -19.53 23.99
N TYR A 399 -13.28 -18.27 24.03
CA TYR A 399 -11.95 -17.87 23.58
C TYR A 399 -11.37 -16.79 24.49
N ARG A 400 -10.35 -17.13 25.28
CA ARG A 400 -9.83 -16.26 26.35
C ARG A 400 -9.27 -14.94 25.84
N PHE A 401 -8.78 -14.90 24.60
CA PHE A 401 -8.30 -13.68 23.94
C PHE A 401 -9.43 -12.79 23.38
N GLY A 402 -10.70 -13.14 23.61
CA GLY A 402 -11.86 -12.30 23.30
C GLY A 402 -12.20 -11.28 24.39
N GLU A 403 -11.48 -11.28 25.51
CA GLU A 403 -11.66 -10.30 26.59
C GLU A 403 -11.35 -8.88 26.09
N LYS A 404 -12.21 -7.90 26.39
CA LYS A 404 -11.99 -6.50 26.00
C LYS A 404 -10.85 -5.87 26.80
N ASP A 405 -10.16 -4.90 26.22
CA ASP A 405 -9.13 -4.15 26.93
C ASP A 405 -9.72 -3.35 28.10
N SER A 406 -9.01 -3.35 29.22
CA SER A 406 -9.33 -2.60 30.43
C SER A 406 -8.04 -2.15 31.11
N GLU A 407 -8.11 -1.11 31.94
CA GLU A 407 -6.95 -0.63 32.71
C GLU A 407 -6.37 -1.71 33.64
N SER A 408 -7.16 -2.72 34.01
CA SER A 408 -6.72 -3.87 34.81
C SER A 408 -5.97 -4.94 34.03
N ASN A 409 -6.15 -5.06 32.70
CA ASN A 409 -5.56 -6.15 31.91
C ASN A 409 -4.47 -5.70 30.93
N ILE A 410 -4.46 -4.44 30.49
CA ILE A 410 -3.42 -3.86 29.64
C ILE A 410 -3.23 -2.36 29.93
N VAL A 411 -1.97 -1.94 29.99
CA VAL A 411 -1.57 -0.55 30.18
C VAL A 411 -0.74 -0.12 28.97
N MET A 412 -1.25 0.86 28.24
CA MET A 412 -0.59 1.47 27.08
C MET A 412 0.20 2.72 27.50
N GLU A 413 1.24 3.08 26.75
CA GLU A 413 1.96 4.33 26.98
C GLU A 413 1.19 5.54 26.41
N ASP A 414 1.26 6.67 27.13
CA ASP A 414 0.53 7.90 26.82
C ASP A 414 0.86 8.44 25.42
N LYS A 415 -0.19 8.85 24.69
CA LYS A 415 -0.10 9.36 23.31
C LYS A 415 0.80 10.59 23.16
N GLU A 416 0.97 11.38 24.23
CA GLU A 416 1.73 12.64 24.22
C GLU A 416 3.26 12.44 24.09
N LYS A 417 3.78 11.24 24.37
CA LYS A 417 5.20 10.90 24.18
C LYS A 417 5.53 10.35 22.78
N ARG A 418 4.53 10.19 21.90
CA ARG A 418 4.75 9.64 20.55
C ARG A 418 5.32 10.72 19.65
N HIS A 419 6.52 10.49 19.11
CA HIS A 419 7.12 11.39 18.12
C HIS A 419 6.45 11.29 16.75
N ASN A 420 5.74 10.19 16.45
CA ASN A 420 4.98 10.01 15.22
C ASN A 420 3.56 9.45 15.47
N PRO A 421 2.50 10.05 14.88
CA PRO A 421 1.12 9.56 15.01
C PRO A 421 0.85 8.24 14.26
N THR A 422 1.77 7.79 13.41
CA THR A 422 1.73 6.54 12.64
C THR A 422 2.36 5.34 13.34
N GLU A 423 3.00 5.52 14.50
CA GLU A 423 3.59 4.40 15.23
C GLU A 423 2.56 3.62 16.05
N SER A 424 2.70 2.29 16.07
CA SER A 424 1.86 1.38 16.83
C SER A 424 1.85 1.75 18.33
N PRO A 425 0.76 1.47 19.05
CA PRO A 425 0.68 1.82 20.47
C PRO A 425 1.66 0.98 21.30
N LEU A 426 2.59 1.65 21.98
CA LEU A 426 3.56 0.99 22.85
C LEU A 426 2.90 0.46 24.12
N ILE A 427 3.22 -0.79 24.48
CA ILE A 427 2.67 -1.49 25.65
C ILE A 427 3.61 -1.27 26.83
N LYS A 428 3.08 -0.71 27.93
CA LYS A 428 3.82 -0.51 29.19
C LYS A 428 3.78 -1.76 30.07
N GLY A 429 2.66 -2.48 30.07
CA GLY A 429 2.47 -3.71 30.83
C GLY A 429 1.10 -4.34 30.57
N GLY A 430 0.92 -5.60 30.94
CA GLY A 430 -0.35 -6.31 30.79
C GLY A 430 -0.27 -7.74 31.28
N THR A 431 -1.41 -8.42 31.29
CA THR A 431 -1.47 -9.86 31.59
C THR A 431 -0.82 -10.67 30.46
N LEU A 432 -0.37 -11.89 30.75
CA LEU A 432 0.26 -12.77 29.74
C LEU A 432 -0.66 -12.97 28.51
N LEU A 433 -1.97 -13.15 28.73
CA LEU A 433 -2.95 -13.28 27.65
C LEU A 433 -2.98 -12.04 26.75
N LYS A 434 -3.00 -10.84 27.34
CA LYS A 434 -3.00 -9.58 26.57
C LYS A 434 -1.69 -9.34 25.85
N LEU A 435 -0.56 -9.73 26.43
CA LEU A 435 0.73 -9.66 25.73
C LEU A 435 0.76 -10.58 24.51
N ILE A 436 0.24 -11.80 24.60
CA ILE A 436 0.16 -12.74 23.46
C ILE A 436 -0.87 -12.28 22.42
N GLU A 437 -1.99 -11.69 22.85
CA GLU A 437 -2.95 -11.05 21.95
C GLU A 437 -2.29 -9.95 21.13
N ARG A 438 -1.48 -9.09 21.78
CA ARG A 438 -0.76 -8.00 21.10
C ARG A 438 0.42 -8.48 20.26
N LEU A 439 1.06 -9.57 20.68
CA LEU A 439 2.09 -10.26 19.90
C LEU A 439 1.56 -10.73 18.55
N THR A 440 0.26 -11.04 18.48
CA THR A 440 -0.43 -11.59 17.30
C THR A 440 -1.71 -10.79 17.01
N TYR A 441 -1.60 -9.46 17.06
CA TYR A 441 -2.76 -8.58 16.95
C TYR A 441 -3.24 -8.48 15.50
N HIS A 442 -4.53 -8.66 15.25
CA HIS A 442 -5.07 -8.70 13.89
C HIS A 442 -4.92 -7.40 13.10
N MET A 443 -4.99 -6.24 13.75
CA MET A 443 -5.03 -4.93 13.06
C MET A 443 -3.66 -4.41 12.61
N TYR A 444 -2.58 -4.75 13.30
CA TYR A 444 -1.24 -4.24 13.00
C TYR A 444 -0.16 -5.20 13.52
N ALA A 445 0.97 -5.23 12.81
CA ALA A 445 2.17 -5.99 13.20
C ALA A 445 3.15 -5.12 13.98
N GLU A 446 3.86 -5.69 14.95
CA GLU A 446 4.94 -5.00 15.64
C GLU A 446 6.18 -5.91 15.78
N PRO A 447 7.06 -5.96 14.75
CA PRO A 447 8.24 -6.83 14.74
C PRO A 447 9.18 -6.60 15.93
N LYS A 448 9.33 -5.34 16.36
CA LYS A 448 10.13 -4.97 17.55
C LYS A 448 9.58 -5.60 18.83
N PHE A 449 8.26 -5.66 18.98
CA PHE A 449 7.60 -6.30 20.11
C PHE A 449 7.83 -7.81 20.09
N VAL A 450 7.75 -8.46 18.92
CA VAL A 450 8.03 -9.91 18.78
C VAL A 450 9.44 -10.25 19.28
N ARG A 451 10.46 -9.52 18.83
CA ARG A 451 11.85 -9.73 19.30
C ARG A 451 11.97 -9.52 20.81
N THR A 452 11.42 -8.42 21.31
CA THR A 452 11.51 -8.05 22.72
C THR A 452 10.85 -9.11 23.59
N PHE A 453 9.67 -9.58 23.19
CA PHE A 453 8.93 -10.64 23.87
C PHE A 453 9.71 -11.96 23.84
N LEU A 454 10.12 -12.46 22.67
CA LEU A 454 10.84 -13.73 22.55
C LEU A 454 12.21 -13.74 23.27
N THR A 455 12.83 -12.57 23.40
CA THR A 455 14.05 -12.41 24.19
C THR A 455 13.77 -12.49 25.70
N THR A 456 12.65 -11.93 26.17
CA THR A 456 12.44 -11.65 27.60
C THR A 456 11.38 -12.50 28.32
N TYR A 457 10.53 -13.23 27.58
CA TYR A 457 9.34 -13.90 28.14
C TYR A 457 9.66 -14.92 29.24
N ARG A 458 10.84 -15.55 29.19
CA ARG A 458 11.31 -16.56 30.16
C ARG A 458 11.36 -16.06 31.61
N SER A 459 11.30 -14.75 31.81
CA SER A 459 11.22 -14.15 33.16
C SER A 459 9.84 -14.28 33.80
N PHE A 460 8.78 -14.47 33.01
CA PHE A 460 7.38 -14.49 33.48
C PHE A 460 6.50 -15.59 32.86
N CYS A 461 7.00 -16.35 31.88
CA CYS A 461 6.27 -17.43 31.20
C CYS A 461 7.23 -18.57 30.82
N SER A 462 6.79 -19.82 30.91
CA SER A 462 7.60 -20.98 30.51
C SER A 462 7.49 -21.29 29.00
N PRO A 463 8.48 -21.95 28.37
CA PRO A 463 8.39 -22.35 26.97
C PRO A 463 7.14 -23.19 26.64
N HIS A 464 6.78 -24.18 27.47
CA HIS A 464 5.58 -24.99 27.22
C HIS A 464 4.30 -24.17 27.32
N GLU A 465 4.21 -23.31 28.33
CA GLU A 465 3.05 -22.41 28.51
C GLU A 465 2.92 -21.44 27.34
N LEU A 466 4.02 -20.88 26.84
CA LEU A 466 4.01 -20.02 25.67
C LEU A 466 3.50 -20.77 24.43
N LEU A 467 4.00 -21.98 24.19
CA LEU A 467 3.55 -22.80 23.06
C LEU A 467 2.05 -23.11 23.18
N ASP A 468 1.58 -23.50 24.37
CA ASP A 468 0.17 -23.83 24.60
C ASP A 468 -0.75 -22.63 24.38
N LEU A 469 -0.35 -21.43 24.84
CA LEU A 469 -1.10 -20.21 24.61
C LEU A 469 -1.08 -19.74 23.15
N LEU A 470 0.01 -19.96 22.41
CA LEU A 470 0.07 -19.71 20.97
C LEU A 470 -0.80 -20.68 20.17
N VAL A 471 -0.84 -21.96 20.56
CA VAL A 471 -1.74 -22.96 19.98
C VAL A 471 -3.21 -22.62 20.29
N GLU A 472 -3.52 -22.17 21.51
CA GLU A 472 -4.84 -21.66 21.87
C GLU A 472 -5.21 -20.45 21.01
N ARG A 473 -4.29 -19.49 20.84
CA ARG A 473 -4.46 -18.29 20.00
C ARG A 473 -4.67 -18.61 18.52
N PHE A 474 -4.08 -19.69 18.02
CA PHE A 474 -4.24 -20.14 16.62
C PHE A 474 -5.61 -20.78 16.37
N ASN A 475 -6.12 -21.53 17.35
CA ASN A 475 -7.37 -22.29 17.23
C ASN A 475 -8.60 -21.43 17.55
N ILE A 476 -8.90 -20.48 16.66
CA ILE A 476 -10.03 -19.54 16.83
C ILE A 476 -11.36 -20.28 16.53
N PRO A 477 -12.31 -20.30 17.48
CA PRO A 477 -13.61 -20.96 17.28
C PRO A 477 -14.51 -20.13 16.37
N GLU A 478 -14.85 -20.67 15.20
CA GLU A 478 -15.77 -20.04 14.23
C GLU A 478 -17.26 -20.28 14.57
N SER A 479 -17.55 -21.22 15.47
CA SER A 479 -18.91 -21.72 15.76
C SER A 479 -19.82 -20.69 16.43
N HIS A 480 -19.27 -19.68 17.12
CA HIS A 480 -20.08 -18.67 17.82
C HIS A 480 -20.86 -17.74 16.87
N ILE A 481 -20.34 -17.50 15.67
CA ILE A 481 -21.03 -16.69 14.63
C ILE A 481 -22.28 -17.41 14.10
N ASN A 482 -22.41 -18.73 14.34
CA ASN A 482 -23.57 -19.51 13.94
C ASN A 482 -24.72 -19.52 14.97
N GLN A 483 -24.55 -18.99 16.19
CA GLN A 483 -25.48 -19.21 17.30
C GLN A 483 -26.27 -17.97 17.79
N THR A 484 -26.01 -16.77 17.28
CA THR A 484 -26.83 -15.57 17.59
C THR A 484 -28.21 -15.63 16.92
N GLU A 485 -29.25 -15.29 17.67
CA GLU A 485 -30.61 -15.87 17.62
C GLU A 485 -31.57 -15.43 16.48
N SER A 486 -32.59 -16.28 16.29
CA SER A 486 -34.01 -16.04 15.92
C SER A 486 -34.49 -16.11 14.45
N LYS A 487 -35.49 -16.98 14.29
CA LYS A 487 -36.29 -17.34 13.11
C LYS A 487 -36.90 -16.12 12.43
N ASP A 488 -36.54 -15.89 11.16
CA ASP A 488 -37.41 -15.35 10.08
C ASP A 488 -36.55 -15.02 8.84
N ASN A 489 -36.99 -15.44 7.65
CA ASN A 489 -36.36 -15.33 6.31
C ASN A 489 -34.96 -15.97 6.14
N GLU A 490 -34.94 -17.23 5.68
CA GLU A 490 -33.74 -18.08 5.60
C GLU A 490 -32.72 -17.68 4.51
N ASP A 491 -33.15 -17.33 3.28
CA ASP A 491 -32.20 -17.21 2.15
C ASP A 491 -31.31 -15.95 2.21
N VAL A 492 -31.86 -14.79 2.57
CA VAL A 492 -31.10 -13.52 2.63
C VAL A 492 -30.16 -13.48 3.85
N LYS A 493 -30.53 -14.15 4.95
CA LYS A 493 -29.70 -14.25 6.16
C LYS A 493 -28.53 -15.23 6.00
N ILE A 494 -28.71 -16.31 5.21
CA ILE A 494 -27.61 -17.25 4.92
C ILE A 494 -26.48 -16.56 4.17
N GLN A 495 -26.80 -15.74 3.16
CA GLN A 495 -25.80 -14.98 2.41
C GLN A 495 -25.08 -13.96 3.30
N SER A 496 -25.81 -13.14 4.06
CA SER A 496 -25.22 -12.17 4.99
C SER A 496 -24.33 -12.83 6.07
N ARG A 497 -24.72 -14.02 6.57
CA ARG A 497 -23.93 -14.79 7.52
C ARG A 497 -22.64 -15.35 6.89
N ASN A 498 -22.73 -15.87 5.67
CA ASN A 498 -21.55 -16.34 4.94
C ASN A 498 -20.58 -15.20 4.67
N ASP A 499 -21.08 -14.00 4.37
CA ASP A 499 -20.25 -12.82 4.14
C ASP A 499 -19.61 -12.30 5.43
N MET A 500 -20.33 -12.29 6.56
CA MET A 500 -19.74 -12.00 7.88
C MET A 500 -18.66 -13.03 8.28
N LEU A 501 -18.90 -14.33 8.04
CA LEU A 501 -17.92 -15.38 8.30
C LEU A 501 -16.68 -15.25 7.42
N LYS A 502 -16.85 -14.95 6.13
CA LYS A 502 -15.74 -14.68 5.21
C LYS A 502 -14.92 -13.48 5.68
N ARG A 503 -15.59 -12.40 6.10
CA ARG A 503 -14.95 -11.18 6.61
C ARG A 503 -14.19 -11.45 7.92
N PHE A 504 -14.80 -12.14 8.87
CA PHE A 504 -14.13 -12.58 10.11
C PHE A 504 -12.89 -13.44 9.83
N ARG A 505 -13.00 -14.38 8.89
CA ARG A 505 -11.84 -15.18 8.45
C ARG A 505 -10.74 -14.32 7.84
N LYS A 506 -11.10 -13.37 6.98
CA LYS A 506 -10.15 -12.51 6.26
C LYS A 506 -9.47 -11.50 7.17
N GLU A 507 -10.22 -10.80 8.01
CA GLU A 507 -9.74 -9.66 8.81
C GLU A 507 -9.25 -10.04 10.21
N TYR A 508 -9.69 -11.18 10.77
CA TYR A 508 -9.29 -11.62 12.11
C TYR A 508 -8.53 -12.96 12.10
N VAL A 509 -9.15 -14.04 11.60
CA VAL A 509 -8.59 -15.39 11.74
C VAL A 509 -7.25 -15.52 11.00
N LYS A 510 -7.21 -15.17 9.72
CA LYS A 510 -6.00 -15.27 8.89
C LYS A 510 -4.84 -14.44 9.44
N PRO A 511 -4.98 -13.13 9.76
CA PRO A 511 -3.89 -12.35 10.33
C PRO A 511 -3.38 -12.91 11.65
N VAL A 512 -4.27 -13.34 12.55
CA VAL A 512 -3.86 -13.90 13.85
C VAL A 512 -3.10 -15.21 13.66
N GLN A 513 -3.64 -16.14 12.87
CA GLN A 513 -3.00 -17.43 12.60
C GLN A 513 -1.64 -17.26 11.93
N PHE A 514 -1.55 -16.38 10.93
CA PHE A 514 -0.31 -16.07 10.25
C PHE A 514 0.75 -15.53 11.22
N ARG A 515 0.39 -14.55 12.05
CA ARG A 515 1.29 -13.96 13.06
C ARG A 515 1.75 -14.99 14.10
N VAL A 516 0.88 -15.92 14.52
CA VAL A 516 1.28 -17.02 15.41
C VAL A 516 2.37 -17.86 14.75
N VAL A 517 2.19 -18.29 13.51
CA VAL A 517 3.20 -19.09 12.79
C VAL A 517 4.49 -18.27 12.58
N ASN A 518 4.37 -16.96 12.31
CA ASN A 518 5.53 -16.07 12.19
C ASN A 518 6.31 -15.93 13.51
N VAL A 519 5.63 -15.83 14.66
CA VAL A 519 6.26 -15.84 15.99
C VAL A 519 7.00 -17.16 16.22
N LEU A 520 6.40 -18.29 15.87
CA LEU A 520 7.03 -19.61 15.99
C LEU A 520 8.28 -19.72 15.10
N ARG A 521 8.23 -19.16 13.88
CA ARG A 521 9.39 -19.07 12.99
C ARG A 521 10.54 -18.32 13.65
N HIS A 522 10.28 -17.11 14.16
CA HIS A 522 11.29 -16.31 14.85
C HIS A 522 11.84 -17.01 16.10
N TRP A 523 10.98 -17.71 16.84
CA TRP A 523 11.37 -18.50 18.01
C TRP A 523 12.36 -19.61 17.61
N VAL A 524 12.07 -20.39 16.57
CA VAL A 524 12.95 -21.45 16.09
C VAL A 524 14.25 -20.90 15.50
N ASP A 525 14.19 -19.81 14.74
CA ASP A 525 15.36 -19.25 14.05
C ASP A 525 16.39 -18.65 15.01
N HIS A 526 15.92 -17.89 16.02
CA HIS A 526 16.76 -17.04 16.87
C HIS A 526 16.89 -17.55 18.31
N HIS A 527 15.96 -18.40 18.75
CA HIS A 527 15.86 -18.86 20.13
C HIS A 527 15.81 -20.40 20.21
N TYR A 528 16.50 -21.08 19.29
CA TYR A 528 16.54 -22.55 19.17
C TYR A 528 16.96 -23.28 20.46
N TYR A 529 17.73 -22.63 21.33
CA TYR A 529 18.21 -23.21 22.59
C TYR A 529 17.08 -23.64 23.56
N ASP A 530 15.86 -23.11 23.43
CA ASP A 530 14.72 -23.60 24.22
C ASP A 530 14.33 -25.02 23.79
N PHE A 531 14.40 -25.29 22.50
CA PHE A 531 14.08 -26.56 21.88
C PHE A 531 15.20 -27.58 22.05
N GLU A 532 16.46 -27.13 22.03
CA GLU A 532 17.63 -27.99 22.29
C GLU A 532 17.62 -28.56 23.72
N ARG A 533 17.15 -27.77 24.69
CA ARG A 533 17.06 -28.18 26.10
C ARG A 533 15.90 -29.13 26.38
N ASP A 534 14.86 -29.13 25.53
CA ASP A 534 13.66 -29.94 25.73
C ASP A 534 13.10 -30.52 24.42
N ILE A 535 13.35 -31.81 24.22
CA ILE A 535 12.89 -32.57 23.04
C ILE A 535 11.36 -32.69 23.01
N SER A 536 10.68 -32.69 24.16
CA SER A 536 9.21 -32.76 24.21
C SER A 536 8.57 -31.52 23.58
N LEU A 537 9.21 -30.35 23.75
CA LEU A 537 8.78 -29.10 23.14
C LEU A 537 8.88 -29.14 21.62
N ILE A 538 9.94 -29.76 21.08
CA ILE A 538 10.11 -29.98 19.63
C ILE A 538 9.00 -30.88 19.08
N HIS A 539 8.68 -31.98 19.77
CA HIS A 539 7.64 -32.90 19.31
C HIS A 539 6.27 -32.22 19.27
N LYS A 540 5.93 -31.47 20.33
CA LYS A 540 4.68 -30.71 20.41
C LYS A 540 4.58 -29.64 19.31
N LEU A 541 5.69 -28.95 19.02
CA LEU A 541 5.75 -27.99 17.92
C LEU A 541 5.59 -28.66 16.55
N LYS A 542 6.26 -29.79 16.30
CA LYS A 542 6.15 -30.53 15.02
C LYS A 542 4.72 -31.03 14.79
N GLU A 543 4.07 -31.55 15.83
CA GLU A 543 2.67 -31.99 15.77
C GLU A 543 1.73 -30.83 15.42
N PHE A 544 1.91 -29.68 16.08
CA PHE A 544 1.14 -28.48 15.77
C PHE A 544 1.35 -28.01 14.32
N LEU A 545 2.61 -27.88 13.88
CA LEU A 545 2.95 -27.43 12.52
C LEU A 545 2.40 -28.37 11.42
N GLY A 546 2.29 -29.68 11.71
CA GLY A 546 1.68 -30.65 10.81
C GLY A 546 0.17 -30.47 10.61
N ASN A 547 -0.51 -29.85 11.58
CA ASN A 547 -1.95 -29.60 11.55
C ASN A 547 -2.33 -28.22 10.96
N VAL A 548 -1.35 -27.38 10.63
CA VAL A 548 -1.57 -26.04 10.05
C VAL A 548 -2.12 -26.18 8.62
N LYS A 549 -3.21 -25.47 8.36
CA LYS A 549 -3.90 -25.45 7.05
C LYS A 549 -3.68 -24.12 6.32
N GLY A 550 -3.86 -24.12 5.00
CA GLY A 550 -3.73 -22.93 4.14
C GLY A 550 -2.39 -22.87 3.40
N LYS A 551 -2.41 -22.45 2.12
CA LYS A 551 -1.23 -22.51 1.21
C LYS A 551 -0.01 -21.77 1.79
N ALA A 552 -0.19 -20.49 2.16
CA ALA A 552 0.89 -19.65 2.68
C ALA A 552 1.43 -20.14 4.05
N MET A 553 0.54 -20.35 5.02
CA MET A 553 0.92 -20.80 6.36
C MET A 553 1.56 -22.20 6.35
N LYS A 554 1.13 -23.09 5.46
CA LYS A 554 1.74 -24.41 5.29
C LYS A 554 3.16 -24.32 4.75
N LYS A 555 3.42 -23.47 3.73
CA LYS A 555 4.79 -23.20 3.24
C LYS A 555 5.69 -22.69 4.37
N MET A 556 5.17 -21.79 5.23
CA MET A 556 5.89 -21.28 6.39
C MET A 556 6.16 -22.38 7.43
N ALA A 557 5.16 -23.19 7.77
CA ALA A 557 5.29 -24.31 8.69
C ALA A 557 6.32 -25.34 8.20
N GLU A 558 6.31 -25.67 6.90
CA GLU A 558 7.30 -26.53 6.26
C GLU A 558 8.71 -25.93 6.33
N SER A 559 8.85 -24.61 6.15
CA SER A 559 10.12 -23.89 6.31
C SER A 559 10.65 -24.02 7.74
N ILE A 560 9.79 -23.81 8.75
CA ILE A 560 10.16 -23.99 10.17
C ILE A 560 10.62 -25.44 10.41
N ILE A 561 9.87 -26.42 9.91
CA ILE A 561 10.23 -27.84 10.03
C ILE A 561 11.59 -28.12 9.38
N LYS A 562 11.87 -27.57 8.20
CA LYS A 562 13.19 -27.70 7.54
C LYS A 562 14.31 -27.09 8.38
N VAL A 563 14.09 -25.92 9.00
CA VAL A 563 15.08 -25.32 9.91
C VAL A 563 15.34 -26.21 11.11
N ILE A 564 14.31 -26.80 11.71
CA ILE A 564 14.46 -27.73 12.84
C ILE A 564 15.31 -28.94 12.43
N HIS A 565 15.04 -29.56 11.26
CA HIS A 565 15.83 -30.69 10.77
C HIS A 565 17.29 -30.30 10.49
N ARG A 566 17.51 -29.17 9.80
CA ARG A 566 18.85 -28.64 9.52
C ARG A 566 19.64 -28.38 10.81
N ARG A 567 19.01 -27.76 11.82
CA ARG A 567 19.64 -27.46 13.11
C ARG A 567 20.01 -28.74 13.87
N PHE A 568 19.14 -29.75 13.83
CA PHE A 568 19.39 -31.07 14.42
C PHE A 568 20.57 -31.79 13.75
N GLU A 569 20.67 -31.75 12.43
CA GLU A 569 21.78 -32.36 11.66
C GLU A 569 23.11 -31.59 11.83
N SER A 570 23.05 -30.26 11.92
CA SER A 570 24.24 -29.39 12.02
C SER A 570 24.92 -29.37 13.39
N MET A 571 24.39 -30.07 14.41
CA MET A 571 25.14 -30.32 15.65
C MET A 571 26.42 -31.15 15.43
N SER A 572 26.63 -31.66 14.21
CA SER A 572 27.73 -32.56 13.83
C SER A 572 28.89 -31.88 13.08
N THR A 573 28.74 -30.64 12.60
CA THR A 573 29.70 -30.02 11.67
C THR A 573 30.06 -28.58 12.07
N GLU A 574 31.32 -28.37 12.46
CA GLU A 574 31.88 -27.03 12.69
C GLU A 574 31.86 -26.22 11.38
N ARG A 575 31.41 -24.97 11.45
CA ARG A 575 31.38 -24.06 10.29
C ARG A 575 32.74 -23.38 10.15
N GLU A 576 33.45 -23.61 9.05
CA GLU A 576 34.64 -22.82 8.70
C GLU A 576 34.23 -21.39 8.34
N LEU A 577 34.87 -20.40 8.98
CA LEU A 577 34.66 -18.97 8.72
C LEU A 577 35.64 -18.50 7.65
N THR A 578 35.13 -18.00 6.52
CA THR A 578 35.97 -17.38 5.47
C THR A 578 36.38 -15.97 5.89
N LEU A 579 37.66 -15.76 6.19
CA LEU A 579 38.20 -14.45 6.59
C LEU A 579 38.52 -13.60 5.35
N GLN A 580 38.14 -12.32 5.35
CA GLN A 580 38.41 -11.36 4.25
C GLN A 580 39.91 -11.03 4.07
N LYS A 581 40.72 -11.22 5.11
CA LYS A 581 42.18 -11.06 5.06
C LYS A 581 42.82 -12.32 5.64
N GLN A 582 44.00 -12.68 5.13
CA GLN A 582 44.77 -13.78 5.70
C GLN A 582 45.13 -13.45 7.16
N PRO A 583 45.00 -14.42 8.08
CA PRO A 583 45.36 -14.21 9.48
C PRO A 583 46.87 -13.91 9.59
N PRO A 584 47.28 -13.03 10.51
CA PRO A 584 48.70 -12.75 10.72
C PRO A 584 49.44 -14.02 11.15
N PRO A 585 50.74 -14.16 10.83
CA PRO A 585 51.52 -15.32 11.24
C PRO A 585 51.61 -15.42 12.77
N VAL A 586 51.66 -16.65 13.27
CA VAL A 586 51.83 -16.97 14.70
C VAL A 586 53.22 -16.56 15.14
N GLU A 587 53.31 -15.70 16.15
CA GLU A 587 54.59 -15.22 16.68
C GLU A 587 55.11 -16.15 17.77
N TRP A 588 56.36 -16.60 17.64
CA TRP A 588 57.00 -17.51 18.60
C TRP A 588 58.13 -16.79 19.36
N HIS A 589 58.34 -17.15 20.62
CA HIS A 589 59.43 -16.61 21.45
C HIS A 589 60.48 -17.70 21.75
N ILE A 590 60.63 -18.11 23.02
CA ILE A 590 61.71 -19.00 23.47
C ILE A 590 61.43 -20.47 23.11
N THR A 591 60.17 -20.90 23.16
CA THR A 591 59.81 -22.30 22.90
C THR A 591 58.65 -22.42 21.92
N LYS A 592 58.68 -23.53 21.17
CA LYS A 592 57.58 -24.00 20.32
C LYS A 592 56.91 -25.25 20.89
N LYS A 593 57.42 -25.80 22.00
CA LYS A 593 56.92 -27.03 22.61
C LYS A 593 55.86 -26.70 23.65
N ARG A 594 54.70 -27.33 23.52
CA ARG A 594 53.53 -27.13 24.41
C ARG A 594 53.86 -27.39 25.89
N GLU A 595 54.76 -28.32 26.16
CA GLU A 595 55.17 -28.72 27.50
C GLU A 595 55.96 -27.62 28.25
N GLU A 596 56.55 -26.68 27.51
CA GLU A 596 57.39 -25.60 28.04
C GLU A 596 56.65 -24.25 28.05
N PHE A 597 55.32 -24.24 27.80
CA PHE A 597 54.51 -23.03 27.72
C PHE A 597 54.31 -22.38 29.08
N HIS A 598 54.96 -21.24 29.29
CA HIS A 598 54.86 -20.38 30.46
C HIS A 598 54.77 -18.91 30.01
N LEU A 599 54.33 -18.03 30.91
CA LEU A 599 54.14 -16.60 30.61
C LEU A 599 55.39 -15.93 30.02
N MET A 600 56.58 -16.36 30.47
CA MET A 600 57.86 -15.81 30.02
C MET A 600 58.44 -16.51 28.79
N THR A 601 57.91 -17.68 28.39
CA THR A 601 58.44 -18.45 27.25
C THR A 601 57.65 -18.23 25.95
N LEU A 602 56.41 -17.74 26.07
CA LEU A 602 55.52 -17.40 24.97
C LEU A 602 55.69 -15.93 24.51
N HIS A 603 55.38 -15.65 23.24
CA HIS A 603 55.46 -14.29 22.71
C HIS A 603 54.29 -13.43 23.25
N PRO A 604 54.53 -12.24 23.84
CA PRO A 604 53.48 -11.44 24.47
C PRO A 604 52.29 -11.10 23.55
N ILE A 605 52.57 -10.79 22.28
CA ILE A 605 51.51 -10.52 21.29
C ILE A 605 50.69 -11.78 20.99
N GLU A 606 51.31 -12.96 20.97
CA GLU A 606 50.61 -14.21 20.68
C GLU A 606 49.74 -14.64 21.86
N ILE A 607 50.23 -14.44 23.09
CA ILE A 607 49.40 -14.59 24.30
C ILE A 607 48.17 -13.70 24.21
N ALA A 608 48.35 -12.41 23.89
CA ALA A 608 47.23 -11.48 23.76
C ALA A 608 46.25 -11.91 22.66
N ARG A 609 46.73 -12.35 21.49
CA ARG A 609 45.88 -12.84 20.39
C ARG A 609 45.06 -14.06 20.78
N GLN A 610 45.70 -15.08 21.34
CA GLN A 610 45.02 -16.33 21.71
C GLN A 610 44.02 -16.11 22.85
N ILE A 611 44.37 -15.30 23.85
CA ILE A 611 43.42 -14.90 24.90
C ILE A 611 42.25 -14.12 24.31
N THR A 612 42.51 -13.16 23.42
CA THR A 612 41.44 -12.36 22.77
C THR A 612 40.48 -13.26 21.99
N LEU A 613 40.99 -14.25 21.26
CA LEU A 613 40.15 -15.21 20.53
C LEU A 613 39.30 -16.05 21.49
N LEU A 614 39.89 -16.58 22.57
CA LEU A 614 39.16 -17.34 23.58
C LEU A 614 38.09 -16.50 24.29
N GLU A 615 38.40 -15.26 24.68
CA GLU A 615 37.45 -14.34 25.30
C GLU A 615 36.34 -13.95 24.34
N PHE A 616 36.68 -13.70 23.07
CA PHE A 616 35.71 -13.39 22.03
C PHE A 616 34.74 -14.55 21.79
N ASP A 617 35.24 -15.80 21.74
CA ASP A 617 34.38 -16.98 21.60
C ASP A 617 33.46 -17.17 22.80
N LEU A 618 33.96 -16.98 24.01
CA LEU A 618 33.16 -17.02 25.23
C LEU A 618 32.10 -15.91 25.24
N TYR A 619 32.47 -14.68 24.87
CA TYR A 619 31.56 -13.54 24.80
C TYR A 619 30.47 -13.73 23.75
N ARG A 620 30.84 -14.15 22.53
CA ARG A 620 29.91 -14.42 21.42
C ARG A 620 28.94 -15.56 21.73
N ALA A 621 29.35 -16.52 22.57
CA ALA A 621 28.49 -17.63 22.98
C ALA A 621 27.39 -17.20 23.97
N VAL A 622 27.56 -16.09 24.70
CA VAL A 622 26.56 -15.61 25.67
C VAL A 622 25.26 -15.24 24.97
N GLN A 623 24.17 -15.91 25.34
CA GLN A 623 22.85 -15.63 24.79
C GLN A 623 22.14 -14.52 25.58
N PRO A 624 21.36 -13.63 24.93
CA PRO A 624 20.59 -12.60 25.62
C PRO A 624 19.68 -13.16 26.72
N SER A 625 19.12 -14.36 26.54
CA SER A 625 18.26 -15.03 27.53
C SER A 625 18.94 -15.32 28.87
N GLU A 626 20.27 -15.44 28.89
CA GLU A 626 21.06 -15.66 30.11
C GLU A 626 21.09 -14.41 31.02
N LEU A 627 20.85 -13.24 30.42
CA LEU A 627 20.91 -11.92 31.06
C LEU A 627 19.53 -11.38 31.44
N VAL A 628 18.45 -12.06 31.06
CA VAL A 628 17.09 -11.59 31.38
C VAL A 628 16.70 -12.01 32.80
N GLY A 629 16.09 -11.08 33.54
CA GLY A 629 15.50 -11.36 34.86
C GLY A 629 16.53 -11.79 35.90
N CYS A 630 17.78 -11.34 35.77
CA CYS A 630 18.90 -11.71 36.62
C CYS A 630 19.07 -13.22 36.78
N ALA A 631 18.85 -14.00 35.72
CA ALA A 631 18.83 -15.46 35.76
C ALA A 631 20.14 -16.07 36.31
N TRP A 632 21.27 -15.41 36.11
CA TRP A 632 22.59 -15.83 36.62
C TRP A 632 22.74 -15.68 38.14
N MET A 633 21.88 -14.92 38.82
CA MET A 633 21.87 -14.77 40.28
C MET A 633 20.96 -15.80 40.97
N LYS A 634 20.14 -16.53 40.22
CA LYS A 634 19.18 -17.51 40.77
C LYS A 634 19.87 -18.84 41.11
N GLN A 635 19.22 -19.68 41.93
CA GLN A 635 19.72 -21.02 42.29
C GLN A 635 19.98 -21.92 41.07
N THR A 636 19.22 -21.72 39.99
CA THR A 636 19.33 -22.46 38.71
C THR A 636 20.33 -21.83 37.73
N LYS A 637 21.23 -20.95 38.18
CA LYS A 637 22.19 -20.23 37.32
C LYS A 637 23.00 -21.12 36.37
N HIS A 638 23.37 -22.33 36.79
CA HIS A 638 24.12 -23.28 35.95
C HIS A 638 23.31 -23.82 34.76
N LYS A 639 21.99 -23.86 34.87
CA LYS A 639 21.09 -24.25 33.78
C LYS A 639 20.71 -23.06 32.90
N ASN A 640 20.49 -21.90 33.53
CA ASN A 640 19.91 -20.75 32.84
C ASN A 640 20.95 -19.82 32.20
N ALA A 641 22.16 -19.73 32.77
CA ALA A 641 23.24 -18.85 32.31
C ALA A 641 24.61 -19.57 32.21
N PRO A 642 24.70 -20.71 31.50
CA PRO A 642 25.92 -21.51 31.45
C PRO A 642 27.09 -20.80 30.74
N ASN A 643 26.84 -20.03 29.67
CA ASN A 643 27.91 -19.39 28.90
C ASN A 643 28.41 -18.15 29.62
N LEU A 644 27.51 -17.38 30.22
CA LEU A 644 27.88 -16.23 31.06
C LEU A 644 28.76 -16.67 32.24
N LEU A 645 28.41 -17.77 32.92
CA LEU A 645 29.22 -18.31 34.02
C LEU A 645 30.58 -18.83 33.55
N LYS A 646 30.65 -19.45 32.35
CA LYS A 646 31.94 -19.86 31.75
C LYS A 646 32.84 -18.66 31.49
N MET A 647 32.30 -17.58 30.92
CA MET A 647 33.04 -16.34 30.68
C MET A 647 33.55 -15.73 31.99
N ILE A 648 32.69 -15.60 33.01
CA ILE A 648 33.09 -15.06 34.33
C ILE A 648 34.16 -15.94 34.98
N SER A 649 34.00 -17.26 34.92
CA SER A 649 34.99 -18.22 35.46
C SER A 649 36.34 -18.09 34.76
N PHE A 650 36.34 -17.99 33.44
CA PHE A 650 37.55 -17.80 32.64
C PHE A 650 38.29 -16.52 33.05
N THR A 651 37.60 -15.38 33.13
CA THR A 651 38.21 -14.11 33.57
C THR A 651 38.72 -14.16 35.01
N ASN A 652 38.04 -14.87 35.92
CA ASN A 652 38.51 -15.02 37.29
C ASN A 652 39.77 -15.89 37.39
N ASN A 653 39.86 -16.94 36.59
CA ASN A 653 41.01 -17.83 36.56
C ASN A 653 42.25 -17.20 35.91
N GLN A 654 42.10 -16.14 35.12
CA GLN A 654 43.23 -15.34 34.60
C GLN A 654 43.84 -14.37 35.63
N LYS A 655 43.12 -14.07 36.72
CA LYS A 655 43.57 -13.12 37.77
C LYS A 655 44.45 -13.79 38.85
N VAL A 656 44.65 -15.09 38.76
CA VAL A 656 45.52 -15.91 39.62
C VAL A 656 46.67 -16.41 38.76
#